data_AF-A0A5A5TI32-F1
#
_entry.id   AF-A0A5A5TI32-F1
#
_cell.length_a   1.000
_cell.length_b   1.000
_cell.length_c   1.000
_cell.angle_alpha   90.00
_cell.angle_beta   90.00
_cell.angle_gamma   90.00
#
_symmetry.space_group_name_H-M   'P 1'
#
loop_
_entity.id
_entity.type
_entity.pdbx_description
1 polymer ?
#
loop_
_entity_poly.entity_id
_entity_poly.type
_entity_poly.pdbx_seq_one_letter_code
_entity_poly.pdbx_strand_id
1 'polypeptide(L)'
;MNRLYINKIYDTSADTLLLLGAAELVRLVLKCLEKPHRGIVLHNQGDSQSITFPCALRREELQSEKSIFLLGPLITAKQDEKQAKKGRTLQDGFDYEAEQAKQKTLSLQLKALPVSLRTPEARLRKEPDLEKVLAQGPRPELAQYMAINVMKVADTFNEIVLRWNSLTTTQQWQVIVQLYDLFSERANNLPLAIQRWNTFAKEEHIVGKALVTAVQAINPTTGKGSNLPKGYRLSNGGLDSFWLLELLKFKGFMVGSAPYVMKGSKDRKTYVVVPQVVELGTLNSIMQDFRAICWSSTAVKQDILAALRLTQVLVKHRRTEITTQQQEDDQQDEQPLISIVQGFAVTSYKDMGSAHATMNVATINIPSWFPRLSTLQAVDEAELFLQEHLRIIRRIEGYQGKEYSEEVTLLHSYRDFLSGHDLRSFWLFAARYGSYLFRQREHEKDVKRWLPQLTLKGMEYLVLQQQQNQPSLRTITEKAGFRSIATAIREATIRTQRRRSQDNDTKYEVRYGLEQELMRKARRRDDFLIALNQFLVSYNVETAREEEKVARRLQRRLTKQDYNNYKLRYPVSTRDISEVEELLDLYPTELIASMLLAHGYARYEALNPDEIRNDTPDTIDEQEQEQDNDAETSDEEA
;
A
#
# COMPACT_ATOMS: atom_id res chain seq x y z
N MET A 1 -17.98 18.37 -26.98
CA MET A 1 -17.36 18.57 -25.65
C MET A 1 -16.19 17.60 -25.51
N ASN A 2 -15.14 17.95 -24.76
CA ASN A 2 -13.96 17.09 -24.54
C ASN A 2 -13.74 16.73 -23.06
N ARG A 3 -14.73 16.99 -22.21
CA ARG A 3 -14.68 16.76 -20.76
C ARG A 3 -16.03 16.31 -20.23
N LEU A 4 -16.04 15.33 -19.33
CA LEU A 4 -17.22 14.89 -18.56
C LEU A 4 -16.97 15.08 -17.06
N TYR A 5 -18.03 15.18 -16.26
CA TYR A 5 -18.01 15.43 -14.83
C TYR A 5 -18.76 14.35 -14.05
N ILE A 6 -18.18 13.93 -12.93
CA ILE A 6 -18.73 12.91 -12.04
C ILE A 6 -18.74 13.47 -10.62
N ASN A 7 -19.93 13.53 -10.02
CA ASN A 7 -20.12 14.01 -8.66
C ASN A 7 -19.53 13.02 -7.64
N LYS A 8 -18.94 13.53 -6.57
CA LYS A 8 -18.67 12.73 -5.37
C LYS A 8 -19.88 12.77 -4.45
N ILE A 9 -20.61 11.67 -4.38
CA ILE A 9 -21.85 11.59 -3.59
C ILE A 9 -21.55 11.06 -2.19
N TYR A 10 -20.65 10.10 -2.08
CA TYR A 10 -20.42 9.36 -0.83
C TYR A 10 -19.06 9.65 -0.18
N ASP A 11 -18.15 10.28 -0.92
CA ASP A 11 -16.73 10.45 -0.59
C ASP A 11 -16.07 9.10 -0.20
N THR A 12 -16.40 8.06 -0.96
CA THR A 12 -15.86 6.70 -0.74
C THR A 12 -15.30 6.10 -2.03
N SER A 13 -14.83 4.85 -1.96
CA SER A 13 -14.41 4.10 -3.14
C SER A 13 -15.50 4.03 -4.22
N ALA A 14 -16.79 4.09 -3.87
CA ALA A 14 -17.89 4.07 -4.84
C ALA A 14 -17.81 5.18 -5.90
N ASP A 15 -17.42 6.40 -5.51
CA ASP A 15 -17.31 7.54 -6.43
C ASP A 15 -16.13 7.36 -7.38
N THR A 16 -15.01 6.86 -6.83
CA THR A 16 -13.81 6.56 -7.61
C THR A 16 -14.05 5.41 -8.60
N LEU A 17 -14.78 4.38 -8.19
CA LEU A 17 -15.18 3.28 -9.07
C LEU A 17 -16.08 3.79 -10.22
N LEU A 18 -17.01 4.70 -9.93
CA LEU A 18 -17.84 5.31 -10.97
C LEU A 18 -16.99 6.10 -11.97
N LEU A 19 -16.02 6.90 -11.49
CA LEU A 19 -15.06 7.61 -12.35
C LEU A 19 -14.31 6.69 -13.30
N LEU A 20 -13.71 5.63 -12.77
CA LEU A 20 -12.92 4.69 -13.56
C LEU A 20 -13.78 3.92 -14.56
N GLY A 21 -14.99 3.52 -14.17
CA GLY A 21 -15.94 2.86 -15.04
C GLY A 21 -16.41 3.74 -16.20
N ALA A 22 -16.75 5.00 -15.91
CA ALA A 22 -17.16 5.96 -16.92
C ALA A 22 -16.01 6.30 -17.89
N ALA A 23 -14.78 6.48 -17.40
CA ALA A 23 -13.63 6.74 -18.24
C ALA A 23 -13.34 5.57 -19.20
N GLU A 24 -13.49 4.35 -18.71
CA GLU A 24 -13.31 3.14 -19.50
C GLU A 24 -14.44 2.96 -20.53
N LEU A 25 -15.69 3.32 -20.20
CA LEU A 25 -16.77 3.41 -21.18
C LEU A 25 -16.44 4.41 -22.29
N VAL A 26 -15.96 5.61 -21.95
CA VAL A 26 -15.54 6.63 -22.92
C VAL A 26 -14.44 6.10 -23.83
N ARG A 27 -13.46 5.38 -23.27
CA ARG A 27 -12.40 4.73 -24.05
C ARG A 27 -12.94 3.74 -25.08
N LEU A 28 -13.90 2.91 -24.68
CA LEU A 28 -14.55 1.94 -25.56
C LEU A 28 -15.38 2.63 -26.64
N VAL A 29 -16.13 3.68 -26.30
CA VAL A 29 -16.90 4.51 -27.24
C VAL A 29 -15.98 5.12 -28.30
N LEU A 30 -14.89 5.79 -27.88
CA LEU A 30 -13.93 6.39 -28.79
C LEU A 30 -13.29 5.33 -29.71
N LYS A 31 -12.98 4.15 -29.17
CA LYS A 31 -12.45 3.03 -29.96
C LYS A 31 -13.46 2.54 -31.01
N CYS A 32 -14.73 2.39 -30.66
CA CYS A 32 -15.78 1.98 -31.60
C CYS A 32 -16.01 3.01 -32.70
N LEU A 33 -15.91 4.30 -32.37
CA LEU A 33 -16.01 5.43 -33.31
C LEU A 33 -14.70 5.68 -34.09
N GLU A 34 -13.67 4.84 -33.93
CA GLU A 34 -12.37 4.96 -34.59
C GLU A 34 -11.67 6.32 -34.33
N LYS A 35 -12.00 6.92 -33.18
CA LYS A 35 -11.39 8.17 -32.69
C LYS A 35 -10.18 7.87 -31.80
N PRO A 36 -9.29 8.86 -31.58
CA PRO A 36 -8.21 8.74 -30.61
C PRO A 36 -8.78 8.39 -29.23
N HIS A 37 -8.40 7.22 -28.71
CA HIS A 37 -8.88 6.65 -27.45
C HIS A 37 -7.78 6.49 -26.40
N ARG A 38 -6.55 6.91 -26.73
CA ARG A 38 -5.44 7.11 -25.78
C ARG A 38 -5.40 8.58 -25.37
N GLY A 39 -4.77 8.93 -24.25
CA GLY A 39 -4.73 10.30 -23.74
C GLY A 39 -6.02 10.72 -23.00
N ILE A 40 -6.78 9.77 -22.47
CA ILE A 40 -7.91 10.06 -21.58
C ILE A 40 -7.34 10.37 -20.20
N VAL A 41 -7.51 11.59 -19.71
CA VAL A 41 -6.95 12.07 -18.45
C VAL A 41 -8.05 12.21 -17.39
N LEU A 42 -7.81 11.61 -16.23
CA LEU A 42 -8.64 11.72 -15.05
C LEU A 42 -8.17 12.91 -14.21
N HIS A 43 -9.10 13.71 -13.69
CA HIS A 43 -8.80 14.80 -12.76
C HIS A 43 -9.67 14.71 -11.52
N ASN A 44 -9.04 14.77 -10.35
CA ASN A 44 -9.70 14.96 -9.07
C ASN A 44 -9.80 16.46 -8.74
N GLN A 45 -11.01 16.99 -8.58
CA GLN A 45 -11.27 18.43 -8.43
C GLN A 45 -12.05 18.72 -7.13
N GLY A 46 -11.59 18.19 -6.00
CA GLY A 46 -12.25 18.38 -4.71
C GLY A 46 -13.62 17.69 -4.68
N ASP A 47 -14.70 18.46 -4.77
CA ASP A 47 -16.09 17.99 -4.67
C ASP A 47 -16.60 17.29 -5.95
N SER A 48 -15.84 17.35 -7.04
CA SER A 48 -16.15 16.69 -8.30
C SER A 48 -14.92 16.06 -8.92
N GLN A 49 -15.13 15.11 -9.82
CA GLN A 49 -14.10 14.51 -10.66
C GLN A 49 -14.43 14.77 -12.12
N SER A 50 -13.41 14.80 -12.99
CA SER A 50 -13.63 14.97 -14.43
C SER A 50 -12.77 14.06 -15.27
N ILE A 51 -13.29 13.74 -16.46
CA ILE A 51 -12.63 12.93 -17.47
C ILE A 51 -12.40 13.82 -18.68
N THR A 52 -11.16 14.10 -19.03
CA THR A 52 -10.79 14.82 -20.25
C THR A 52 -10.35 13.81 -21.31
N PHE A 53 -10.73 13.99 -22.56
CA PHE A 53 -10.40 13.08 -23.66
C PHE A 53 -9.90 13.85 -24.89
N PRO A 54 -9.06 13.24 -25.75
CA PRO A 54 -8.19 13.96 -26.69
C PRO A 54 -8.94 14.65 -27.85
N CYS A 55 -10.17 14.22 -28.15
CA CYS A 55 -10.96 14.76 -29.23
C CYS A 55 -12.36 15.15 -28.74
N ALA A 56 -12.95 16.19 -29.34
CA ALA A 56 -14.31 16.54 -28.98
C ALA A 56 -15.29 15.45 -29.45
N LEU A 57 -16.16 15.03 -28.54
CA LEU A 57 -17.35 14.23 -28.83
C LEU A 57 -18.55 15.16 -28.96
N ARG A 58 -19.31 15.02 -30.05
CA ARG A 58 -20.60 15.67 -30.20
C ARG A 58 -21.71 14.65 -29.98
N ARG A 59 -22.85 15.11 -29.47
CA ARG A 59 -23.97 14.22 -29.13
C ARG A 59 -24.47 13.46 -30.36
N GLU A 60 -24.45 14.10 -31.53
CA GLU A 60 -24.90 13.55 -32.81
C GLU A 60 -23.97 12.45 -33.35
N GLU A 61 -22.74 12.37 -32.84
CA GLU A 61 -21.74 11.36 -33.24
C GLU A 61 -21.84 10.06 -32.44
N LEU A 62 -22.65 10.03 -31.37
CA LEU A 62 -22.78 8.88 -30.47
C LEU A 62 -23.71 7.81 -31.05
N GLN A 63 -23.33 7.30 -32.22
CA GLN A 63 -24.03 6.24 -32.95
C GLN A 63 -23.01 5.37 -33.69
N SER A 64 -23.17 4.06 -33.63
CA SER A 64 -22.37 3.09 -34.38
C SER A 64 -23.13 1.78 -34.57
N GLU A 65 -22.76 1.02 -35.58
CA GLU A 65 -23.23 -0.36 -35.78
C GLU A 65 -22.46 -1.37 -34.91
N LYS A 66 -21.37 -0.94 -34.26
CA LYS A 66 -20.58 -1.78 -33.34
C LYS A 66 -21.21 -1.76 -31.95
N SER A 67 -21.48 -2.94 -31.39
CA SER A 67 -21.91 -3.09 -29.99
C SER A 67 -20.74 -2.82 -29.03
N ILE A 68 -21.06 -2.40 -27.81
CA ILE A 68 -20.06 -2.15 -26.77
C ILE A 68 -20.14 -3.24 -25.70
N PHE A 69 -19.11 -4.08 -25.66
CA PHE A 69 -18.93 -5.06 -24.60
C PHE A 69 -18.23 -4.43 -23.39
N LEU A 70 -18.95 -4.26 -22.28
CA LEU A 70 -18.42 -3.61 -21.09
C LEU A 70 -17.85 -4.62 -20.08
N LEU A 71 -18.61 -5.66 -19.77
CA LEU A 71 -18.31 -6.70 -18.78
C LEU A 71 -18.87 -8.05 -19.24
N GLY A 72 -18.18 -9.14 -18.85
CA GLY A 72 -18.66 -10.51 -19.02
C GLY A 72 -19.37 -10.99 -17.74
N PRO A 73 -20.45 -11.77 -17.85
CA PRO A 73 -21.06 -12.38 -16.66
C PRO A 73 -20.09 -13.37 -16.00
N LEU A 74 -20.21 -13.55 -14.70
CA LEU A 74 -19.49 -14.57 -13.93
C LEU A 74 -20.18 -15.92 -14.14
N ILE A 75 -19.44 -16.89 -14.69
CA ILE A 75 -19.92 -18.25 -14.94
C ILE A 75 -19.38 -19.17 -13.86
N THR A 76 -20.30 -19.82 -13.14
CA THR A 76 -20.05 -20.90 -12.17
C THR A 76 -21.19 -21.90 -12.25
N ALA A 77 -21.00 -23.15 -11.83
CA ALA A 77 -22.08 -24.14 -11.83
C ALA A 77 -23.35 -23.64 -11.10
N LYS A 78 -23.19 -22.99 -9.94
CA LYS A 78 -24.31 -22.40 -9.16
C LYS A 78 -25.01 -21.27 -9.93
N GLN A 79 -24.26 -20.43 -10.66
CA GLN A 79 -24.85 -19.34 -11.44
C GLN A 79 -25.56 -19.85 -12.70
N ASP A 80 -24.97 -20.82 -13.39
CA ASP A 80 -25.58 -21.45 -14.56
C ASP A 80 -26.91 -22.11 -14.22
N GLU A 81 -26.97 -22.89 -13.13
CA GLU A 81 -28.21 -23.52 -12.69
C GLU A 81 -29.30 -22.48 -12.36
N LYS A 82 -28.92 -21.41 -11.65
CA LYS A 82 -29.84 -20.32 -11.30
C LYS A 82 -30.35 -19.56 -12.51
N GLN A 83 -29.50 -19.30 -13.50
CA GLN A 83 -29.90 -18.58 -14.72
C GLN A 83 -30.71 -19.48 -15.66
N ALA A 84 -30.39 -20.78 -15.73
CA ALA A 84 -31.17 -21.76 -16.46
C ALA A 84 -32.62 -21.85 -15.94
N LYS A 85 -32.82 -21.78 -14.61
CA LYS A 85 -34.16 -21.67 -13.99
C LYS A 85 -34.92 -20.41 -14.41
N LYS A 86 -34.22 -19.36 -14.85
CA LYS A 86 -34.79 -18.12 -15.39
C LYS A 86 -34.87 -18.13 -16.93
N GLY A 87 -34.60 -19.26 -17.58
CA GLY A 87 -34.61 -19.41 -19.03
C GLY A 87 -33.45 -18.69 -19.73
N ARG A 88 -32.35 -18.42 -19.03
CA ARG A 88 -31.17 -17.71 -19.55
C ARG A 88 -29.95 -18.64 -19.52
N THR A 89 -29.10 -18.55 -20.53
CA THR A 89 -27.79 -19.22 -20.56
C THR A 89 -26.69 -18.18 -20.38
N LEU A 90 -25.69 -18.48 -19.55
CA LEU A 90 -24.48 -17.68 -19.46
C LEU A 90 -23.51 -18.17 -20.54
N GLN A 91 -23.54 -17.55 -21.70
CA GLN A 91 -22.54 -17.77 -22.77
C GLN A 91 -21.59 -16.57 -22.81
N ASP A 92 -20.35 -16.79 -23.27
CA ASP A 92 -19.35 -15.75 -23.50
C ASP A 92 -19.02 -14.87 -22.28
N GLY A 93 -18.90 -15.51 -21.11
CA GLY A 93 -18.56 -14.88 -19.83
C GLY A 93 -17.17 -15.19 -19.28
N PHE A 94 -16.98 -14.91 -18.00
CA PHE A 94 -15.78 -15.24 -17.24
C PHE A 94 -15.96 -16.64 -16.60
N ASP A 95 -15.33 -17.64 -17.18
CA ASP A 95 -15.29 -19.00 -16.66
C ASP A 95 -14.43 -19.06 -15.39
N TYR A 96 -15.10 -19.04 -14.25
CA TYR A 96 -14.44 -18.94 -12.95
C TYR A 96 -13.60 -20.17 -12.62
N GLU A 97 -14.14 -21.36 -12.88
CA GLU A 97 -13.52 -22.64 -12.52
C GLU A 97 -12.29 -22.91 -13.40
N ALA A 98 -12.38 -22.60 -14.71
CA ALA A 98 -11.24 -22.72 -15.61
C ALA A 98 -10.10 -21.75 -15.23
N GLU A 99 -10.42 -20.51 -14.84
CA GLU A 99 -9.41 -19.53 -14.43
C GLU A 99 -8.80 -19.87 -13.04
N GLN A 100 -9.58 -20.43 -12.11
CA GLN A 100 -9.03 -20.99 -10.87
C GLN A 100 -8.09 -22.17 -11.14
N ALA A 101 -8.43 -23.06 -12.08
CA ALA A 101 -7.55 -24.16 -12.46
C ALA A 101 -6.22 -23.65 -13.03
N LYS A 102 -6.24 -22.60 -13.87
CA LYS A 102 -5.02 -21.94 -14.35
C LYS A 102 -4.21 -21.34 -13.20
N GLN A 103 -4.85 -20.70 -12.21
CA GLN A 103 -4.15 -20.19 -11.03
C GLN A 103 -3.45 -21.31 -10.24
N LYS A 104 -4.12 -22.46 -10.05
CA LYS A 104 -3.53 -23.64 -9.39
C LYS A 104 -2.32 -24.17 -10.15
N THR A 105 -2.42 -24.30 -11.48
CA THR A 105 -1.29 -24.69 -12.34
C THR A 105 -0.14 -23.68 -12.26
N LEU A 106 -0.44 -22.39 -12.33
CA LEU A 106 0.55 -21.31 -12.23
C LEU A 106 1.29 -21.37 -10.90
N SER A 107 0.58 -21.57 -9.78
CA SER A 107 1.18 -21.73 -8.46
C SER A 107 2.22 -22.86 -8.47
N LEU A 108 1.86 -24.04 -8.99
CA LEU A 108 2.78 -25.18 -9.10
C LEU A 108 4.01 -24.89 -9.97
N GLN A 109 3.84 -24.18 -11.09
CA GLN A 109 4.96 -23.78 -11.96
C GLN A 109 5.88 -22.77 -11.26
N LEU A 110 5.32 -21.81 -10.53
CA LEU A 110 6.09 -20.83 -9.75
C LEU A 110 6.92 -21.51 -8.65
N LYS A 111 6.38 -22.57 -8.03
CA LYS A 111 7.09 -23.42 -7.06
C LYS A 111 8.23 -24.24 -7.65
N ALA A 112 8.33 -24.35 -8.98
CA ALA A 112 9.46 -24.99 -9.64
C ALA A 112 10.62 -24.02 -9.94
N LEU A 113 10.37 -22.71 -9.98
CA LEU A 113 11.39 -21.68 -10.30
C LEU A 113 12.38 -21.46 -9.16
N PRO A 114 13.60 -20.96 -9.38
CA PRO A 114 14.49 -20.55 -8.29
C PRO A 114 13.85 -19.54 -7.32
N VAL A 115 14.19 -19.61 -6.03
CA VAL A 115 13.64 -18.72 -4.98
C VAL A 115 13.80 -17.23 -5.31
N SER A 116 14.91 -16.85 -5.95
CA SER A 116 15.17 -15.47 -6.38
C SER A 116 14.14 -14.93 -7.37
N LEU A 117 13.50 -15.81 -8.16
CA LEU A 117 12.44 -15.46 -9.11
C LEU A 117 11.03 -15.52 -8.50
N ARG A 118 10.89 -16.06 -7.28
CA ARG A 118 9.61 -16.13 -6.56
C ARG A 118 9.36 -14.92 -5.68
N THR A 119 9.91 -13.75 -6.03
CA THR A 119 9.83 -12.53 -5.24
C THR A 119 9.05 -11.43 -5.96
N PRO A 120 8.43 -10.49 -5.25
CA PRO A 120 7.80 -9.33 -5.89
C PRO A 120 8.79 -8.47 -6.68
N GLU A 121 10.05 -8.40 -6.22
CA GLU A 121 11.13 -7.69 -6.91
C GLU A 121 11.48 -8.32 -8.26
N ALA A 122 11.41 -9.65 -8.39
CA ALA A 122 11.57 -10.33 -9.67
C ALA A 122 10.42 -10.01 -10.64
N ARG A 123 9.17 -9.99 -10.14
CA ARG A 123 7.99 -9.57 -10.93
C ARG A 123 8.11 -8.12 -11.40
N LEU A 124 8.56 -7.22 -10.53
CA LEU A 124 8.71 -5.81 -10.86
C LEU A 124 9.75 -5.58 -11.97
N ARG A 125 10.83 -6.38 -11.97
CA ARG A 125 11.90 -6.36 -12.97
C ARG A 125 11.54 -7.07 -14.28
N LYS A 126 10.40 -7.78 -14.33
CA LYS A 126 9.96 -8.56 -15.49
C LYS A 126 11.01 -9.57 -15.96
N GLU A 127 11.53 -10.36 -15.01
CA GLU A 127 12.55 -11.38 -15.30
C GLU A 127 12.05 -12.37 -16.39
N PRO A 128 12.83 -12.64 -17.46
CA PRO A 128 12.32 -13.34 -18.65
C PRO A 128 11.74 -14.72 -18.38
N ASP A 129 12.36 -15.51 -17.51
CA ASP A 129 11.87 -16.86 -17.19
C ASP A 129 10.60 -16.85 -16.34
N LEU A 130 10.42 -15.82 -15.53
CA LEU A 130 9.20 -15.61 -14.76
C LEU A 130 8.05 -15.16 -15.67
N GLU A 131 8.31 -14.24 -16.61
CA GLU A 131 7.31 -13.77 -17.57
C GLU A 131 6.74 -14.90 -18.45
N LYS A 132 7.58 -15.86 -18.87
CA LYS A 132 7.12 -17.05 -19.62
C LYS A 132 6.08 -17.86 -18.84
N VAL A 133 6.28 -18.00 -17.53
CA VAL A 133 5.37 -18.73 -16.64
C VAL A 133 4.10 -17.90 -16.41
N LEU A 134 4.25 -16.61 -16.10
CA LEU A 134 3.12 -15.70 -15.87
C LEU A 134 2.21 -15.53 -17.10
N ALA A 135 2.76 -15.64 -18.32
CA ALA A 135 1.98 -15.58 -19.56
C ALA A 135 0.96 -16.72 -19.71
N GLN A 136 1.14 -17.83 -19.00
CA GLN A 136 0.20 -18.96 -18.94
C GLN A 136 -0.80 -18.84 -17.77
N GLY A 137 -0.67 -17.78 -16.97
CA GLY A 137 -1.50 -17.53 -15.81
C GLY A 137 -2.96 -17.22 -16.13
N PRO A 138 -3.80 -17.09 -15.09
CA PRO A 138 -5.18 -16.71 -15.29
C PRO A 138 -5.29 -15.28 -15.79
N ARG A 139 -6.49 -14.95 -16.24
CA ARG A 139 -6.87 -13.59 -16.59
C ARG A 139 -6.61 -12.61 -15.43
N PRO A 140 -6.12 -11.39 -15.70
CA PRO A 140 -5.80 -10.40 -14.67
C PRO A 140 -6.96 -10.04 -13.75
N GLU A 141 -8.20 -10.22 -14.20
CA GLU A 141 -9.42 -9.88 -13.47
C GLU A 141 -9.89 -10.97 -12.47
N LEU A 142 -9.18 -12.10 -12.37
CA LEU A 142 -9.59 -13.23 -11.53
C LEU A 142 -9.86 -12.81 -10.07
N ALA A 143 -8.98 -12.02 -9.47
CA ALA A 143 -9.13 -11.58 -8.08
C ALA A 143 -10.43 -10.78 -7.85
N GLN A 144 -10.85 -9.98 -8.83
CA GLN A 144 -12.07 -9.20 -8.78
C GLN A 144 -13.31 -10.10 -8.92
N TYR A 145 -13.30 -11.06 -9.84
CA TYR A 145 -14.39 -12.05 -9.95
C TYR A 145 -14.47 -12.95 -8.72
N MET A 146 -13.34 -13.35 -8.13
CA MET A 146 -13.31 -14.05 -6.84
C MET A 146 -13.95 -13.21 -5.73
N ALA A 147 -13.67 -11.91 -5.67
CA ALA A 147 -14.32 -11.02 -4.71
C ALA A 147 -15.83 -10.94 -4.94
N ILE A 148 -16.31 -10.84 -6.19
CA ILE A 148 -17.74 -10.84 -6.51
C ILE A 148 -18.41 -12.15 -6.09
N ASN A 149 -17.77 -13.29 -6.33
CA ASN A 149 -18.29 -14.60 -5.99
C ASN A 149 -18.38 -14.78 -4.46
N VAL A 150 -17.27 -14.58 -3.74
CA VAL A 150 -17.21 -14.84 -2.29
C VAL A 150 -18.03 -13.83 -1.48
N MET A 151 -18.14 -12.58 -1.93
CA MET A 151 -19.00 -11.59 -1.27
C MET A 151 -20.51 -11.83 -1.54
N LYS A 152 -20.87 -12.91 -2.24
CA LYS A 152 -22.25 -13.28 -2.63
C LYS A 152 -22.94 -12.18 -3.44
N VAL A 153 -22.18 -11.51 -4.30
CA VAL A 153 -22.64 -10.41 -5.17
C VAL A 153 -22.92 -10.88 -6.60
N ALA A 154 -22.54 -12.11 -6.95
CA ALA A 154 -22.67 -12.70 -8.28
C ALA A 154 -24.07 -12.54 -8.91
N ASP A 155 -25.15 -12.77 -8.13
CA ASP A 155 -26.52 -12.67 -8.64
C ASP A 155 -26.84 -11.26 -9.16
N THR A 156 -26.55 -10.22 -8.36
CA THR A 156 -26.77 -8.81 -8.73
C THR A 156 -25.84 -8.38 -9.85
N PHE A 157 -24.57 -8.80 -9.81
CA PHE A 157 -23.60 -8.52 -10.87
C PHE A 157 -24.06 -9.09 -12.21
N ASN A 158 -24.40 -10.38 -12.25
CA ASN A 158 -24.83 -11.06 -13.47
C ASN A 158 -26.14 -10.47 -14.02
N GLU A 159 -27.10 -10.11 -13.15
CA GLU A 159 -28.35 -9.48 -13.60
C GLU A 159 -28.09 -8.16 -14.36
N ILE A 160 -27.23 -7.30 -13.82
CA ILE A 160 -26.89 -6.00 -14.42
C ILE A 160 -26.10 -6.18 -15.72
N VAL A 161 -25.13 -7.12 -15.74
CA VAL A 161 -24.31 -7.42 -16.92
C VAL A 161 -25.14 -8.02 -18.05
N LEU A 162 -25.98 -9.02 -17.76
CA LEU A 162 -26.87 -9.62 -18.75
C LEU A 162 -27.88 -8.61 -19.29
N ARG A 163 -28.35 -7.69 -18.44
CA ARG A 163 -29.22 -6.61 -18.89
C ARG A 163 -28.53 -5.75 -19.94
N TRP A 164 -27.30 -5.32 -19.71
CA TRP A 164 -26.52 -4.56 -20.70
C TRP A 164 -26.29 -5.34 -21.99
N ASN A 165 -25.90 -6.62 -21.86
CA ASN A 165 -25.60 -7.48 -23.01
C ASN A 165 -26.84 -7.85 -23.82
N SER A 166 -28.05 -7.78 -23.23
CA SER A 166 -29.31 -8.02 -23.94
C SER A 166 -29.84 -6.82 -24.73
N LEU A 167 -29.27 -5.62 -24.53
CA LEU A 167 -29.63 -4.44 -25.33
C LEU A 167 -29.15 -4.59 -26.76
N THR A 168 -29.98 -4.18 -27.72
CA THR A 168 -29.55 -4.07 -29.11
C THR A 168 -28.47 -3.00 -29.24
N THR A 169 -27.66 -3.05 -30.31
CA THR A 169 -26.62 -2.03 -30.55
C THR A 169 -27.21 -0.62 -30.52
N THR A 170 -28.33 -0.38 -31.20
CA THR A 170 -29.02 0.92 -31.20
C THR A 170 -29.42 1.35 -29.79
N GLN A 171 -29.94 0.42 -28.98
CA GLN A 171 -30.31 0.71 -27.60
C GLN A 171 -29.09 1.05 -26.75
N GLN A 172 -27.99 0.31 -26.87
CA GLN A 172 -26.73 0.62 -26.16
C GLN A 172 -26.24 2.04 -26.45
N TRP A 173 -26.25 2.46 -27.72
CA TRP A 173 -25.86 3.82 -28.10
C TRP A 173 -26.79 4.89 -27.53
N GLN A 174 -28.11 4.65 -27.49
CA GLN A 174 -29.05 5.56 -26.81
C GLN A 174 -28.79 5.65 -25.31
N VAL A 175 -28.44 4.54 -24.66
CA VAL A 175 -28.03 4.55 -23.24
C VAL A 175 -26.76 5.38 -23.04
N ILE A 176 -25.78 5.24 -23.94
CA ILE A 176 -24.53 6.01 -23.91
C ILE A 176 -24.81 7.51 -24.07
N VAL A 177 -25.76 7.90 -24.94
CA VAL A 177 -26.21 9.29 -25.07
C VAL A 177 -26.79 9.80 -23.75
N GLN A 178 -27.63 9.01 -23.06
CA GLN A 178 -28.18 9.40 -21.77
C GLN A 178 -27.11 9.57 -20.68
N LEU A 179 -26.11 8.68 -20.65
CA LEU A 179 -24.97 8.79 -19.74
C LEU A 179 -24.08 9.99 -20.07
N TYR A 180 -23.84 10.24 -21.37
CA TYR A 180 -23.13 11.42 -21.83
C TYR A 180 -23.85 12.71 -21.39
N ASP A 181 -25.17 12.78 -21.58
CA ASP A 181 -25.98 13.92 -21.14
C ASP A 181 -25.90 14.08 -19.61
N LEU A 182 -25.99 13.00 -18.83
CA LEU A 182 -25.89 13.02 -17.36
C LEU A 182 -24.54 13.57 -16.87
N PHE A 183 -23.44 13.16 -17.50
CA PHE A 183 -22.09 13.56 -17.12
C PHE A 183 -21.60 14.83 -17.84
N SER A 184 -22.42 15.45 -18.70
CA SER A 184 -22.04 16.66 -19.42
C SER A 184 -22.03 17.91 -18.54
N GLU A 185 -22.81 17.90 -17.46
CA GLU A 185 -22.92 18.99 -16.50
C GLU A 185 -22.18 18.67 -15.21
N ARG A 186 -21.63 19.70 -14.55
CA ARG A 186 -20.94 19.56 -13.25
C ARG A 186 -21.83 19.03 -12.13
N ALA A 187 -23.14 19.25 -12.23
CA ALA A 187 -24.11 18.75 -11.27
C ALA A 187 -24.94 17.66 -11.94
N ASN A 188 -24.51 16.40 -11.79
CA ASN A 188 -25.22 15.28 -12.41
C ASN A 188 -26.67 15.16 -11.87
N ASN A 189 -27.67 15.45 -12.70
CA ASN A 189 -29.08 15.35 -12.34
C ASN A 189 -29.59 13.89 -12.44
N LEU A 190 -29.27 13.10 -11.40
CA LEU A 190 -29.63 11.68 -11.33
C LEU A 190 -31.15 11.42 -11.40
N PRO A 191 -32.03 12.18 -10.70
CA PRO A 191 -33.48 12.00 -10.81
C PRO A 191 -33.98 12.13 -12.26
N LEU A 192 -33.48 13.13 -13.00
CA LEU A 192 -33.84 13.32 -14.40
C LEU A 192 -33.35 12.17 -15.28
N ALA A 193 -32.13 11.66 -15.06
CA ALA A 193 -31.61 10.51 -15.79
C ALA A 193 -32.45 9.24 -15.54
N ILE A 194 -32.89 9.01 -14.31
CA ILE A 194 -33.80 7.89 -13.97
C ILE A 194 -35.15 8.06 -14.70
N GLN A 195 -35.69 9.27 -14.75
CA GLN A 195 -36.93 9.55 -15.47
C GLN A 195 -36.78 9.28 -16.98
N ARG A 196 -35.70 9.79 -17.60
CA ARG A 196 -35.40 9.56 -19.02
C ARG A 196 -35.22 8.07 -19.33
N TRP A 197 -34.52 7.34 -18.47
CA TRP A 197 -34.36 5.90 -18.58
C TRP A 197 -35.71 5.17 -18.52
N ASN A 198 -36.59 5.52 -17.58
CA ASN A 198 -37.91 4.88 -17.46
C ASN A 198 -38.79 5.12 -18.69
N THR A 199 -38.75 6.31 -19.28
CA THR A 199 -39.45 6.62 -20.53
C THR A 199 -38.90 5.77 -21.68
N PHE A 200 -37.57 5.80 -21.87
CA PHE A 200 -36.89 5.02 -22.90
C PHE A 200 -37.14 3.51 -22.77
N ALA A 201 -37.02 2.96 -21.57
CA ALA A 201 -37.24 1.54 -21.31
C ALA A 201 -38.70 1.11 -21.59
N LYS A 202 -39.68 2.00 -21.38
CA LYS A 202 -41.07 1.75 -21.76
C LYS A 202 -41.27 1.76 -23.28
N GLU A 203 -40.68 2.73 -23.97
CA GLU A 203 -40.79 2.88 -25.43
C GLU A 203 -40.12 1.72 -26.17
N GLU A 204 -38.95 1.29 -25.69
CA GLU A 204 -38.14 0.22 -26.30
C GLU A 204 -38.45 -1.18 -25.75
N HIS A 205 -39.47 -1.31 -24.91
CA HIS A 205 -39.86 -2.57 -24.26
C HIS A 205 -38.72 -3.29 -23.50
N ILE A 206 -37.81 -2.53 -22.89
CA ILE A 206 -36.67 -3.06 -22.14
C ILE A 206 -37.13 -3.53 -20.75
N VAL A 207 -36.83 -4.79 -20.43
CA VAL A 207 -37.20 -5.41 -19.15
C VAL A 207 -36.28 -4.94 -18.00
N GLY A 208 -36.86 -4.72 -16.82
CA GLY A 208 -36.13 -4.46 -15.56
C GLY A 208 -36.37 -3.06 -14.97
N LYS A 209 -36.25 -2.93 -13.65
CA LYS A 209 -36.44 -1.65 -12.95
C LYS A 209 -35.26 -0.69 -13.17
N ALA A 210 -35.46 0.62 -13.11
CA ALA A 210 -34.35 1.58 -13.14
C ALA A 210 -33.40 1.43 -11.94
N LEU A 211 -33.95 1.04 -10.80
CA LEU A 211 -33.22 0.90 -9.55
C LEU A 211 -32.92 -0.57 -9.25
N VAL A 212 -31.72 -0.81 -8.75
CA VAL A 212 -31.23 -2.11 -8.26
C VAL A 212 -30.65 -1.92 -6.86
N THR A 213 -30.60 -3.00 -6.09
CA THR A 213 -29.99 -2.99 -4.76
C THR A 213 -28.48 -2.71 -4.86
N ALA A 214 -28.02 -1.66 -4.19
CA ALA A 214 -26.62 -1.30 -4.11
C ALA A 214 -25.85 -2.26 -3.20
N VAL A 215 -24.86 -2.95 -3.76
CA VAL A 215 -24.11 -3.99 -3.05
C VAL A 215 -22.87 -3.42 -2.37
N GLN A 216 -22.55 -3.94 -1.18
CA GLN A 216 -21.47 -3.42 -0.34
C GLN A 216 -20.07 -3.53 -0.97
N ALA A 217 -19.87 -4.49 -1.89
CA ALA A 217 -18.57 -4.71 -2.54
C ALA A 217 -18.09 -3.51 -3.37
N ILE A 218 -19.02 -2.74 -3.95
CA ILE A 218 -18.75 -1.53 -4.73
C ILE A 218 -19.37 -0.26 -4.12
N ASN A 219 -20.19 -0.41 -3.07
CA ASN A 219 -20.78 0.68 -2.29
C ASN A 219 -20.58 0.43 -0.79
N PRO A 220 -19.40 0.72 -0.22
CA PRO A 220 -19.09 0.31 1.14
C PRO A 220 -20.01 0.95 2.21
N THR A 221 -20.66 2.07 1.89
CA THR A 221 -21.64 2.73 2.77
C THR A 221 -22.96 1.97 2.91
N THR A 222 -23.23 0.97 2.06
CA THR A 222 -24.46 0.15 2.12
C THR A 222 -24.35 -1.02 3.11
N GLY A 223 -23.18 -1.23 3.71
CA GLY A 223 -22.98 -2.21 4.77
C GLY A 223 -23.86 -1.90 5.99
N LYS A 224 -24.49 -2.94 6.55
CA LYS A 224 -25.30 -2.81 7.78
C LYS A 224 -24.46 -2.21 8.89
N GLY A 225 -24.92 -1.09 9.47
CA GLY A 225 -24.25 -0.39 10.56
C GLY A 225 -23.22 0.67 10.14
N SER A 226 -22.96 0.86 8.84
CA SER A 226 -21.85 1.69 8.37
C SER A 226 -22.15 3.17 8.10
N ASN A 227 -23.39 3.70 8.11
CA ASN A 227 -23.63 5.17 8.11
C ASN A 227 -25.13 5.55 8.19
N LEU A 228 -25.73 5.45 9.38
CA LEU A 228 -26.84 6.33 9.77
C LEU A 228 -26.60 6.69 11.25
N PRO A 229 -26.72 7.96 11.66
CA PRO A 229 -26.69 8.32 13.08
C PRO A 229 -27.70 7.43 13.81
N LYS A 230 -27.28 6.80 14.93
CA LYS A 230 -28.14 5.96 15.76
C LYS A 230 -29.41 6.74 16.10
N GLY A 231 -30.49 6.49 15.36
CA GLY A 231 -31.77 7.19 15.54
C GLY A 231 -32.63 7.41 14.30
N TYR A 232 -32.08 7.38 13.06
CA TYR A 232 -32.86 7.91 11.92
C TYR A 232 -33.77 6.93 11.15
N ARG A 233 -33.71 5.62 11.37
CA ARG A 233 -34.77 4.60 11.12
C ARG A 233 -34.14 3.20 11.12
N LEU A 234 -34.78 2.25 11.80
CA LEU A 234 -34.55 0.80 11.69
C LEU A 234 -35.19 0.24 10.39
N SER A 235 -35.06 0.93 9.25
CA SER A 235 -35.58 0.37 8.00
C SER A 235 -34.56 -0.61 7.42
N ASN A 236 -34.89 -1.89 7.50
CA ASN A 236 -34.13 -3.04 6.99
C ASN A 236 -33.98 -3.11 5.45
N GLY A 237 -34.24 -2.01 4.73
CA GLY A 237 -34.19 -1.96 3.26
C GLY A 237 -32.77 -1.74 2.75
N GLY A 238 -32.36 -2.49 1.72
CA GLY A 238 -31.15 -2.18 0.96
C GLY A 238 -31.26 -0.79 0.32
N LEU A 239 -30.12 -0.12 0.13
CA LEU A 239 -30.08 1.15 -0.59
C LEU A 239 -30.28 0.87 -2.09
N ASP A 240 -31.24 1.55 -2.70
CA ASP A 240 -31.47 1.47 -4.14
C ASP A 240 -30.51 2.42 -4.88
N SER A 241 -29.97 1.97 -6.00
CA SER A 241 -29.10 2.76 -6.87
C SER A 241 -29.46 2.58 -8.34
N PHE A 242 -29.13 3.57 -9.16
CA PHE A 242 -29.39 3.52 -10.59
C PHE A 242 -28.50 2.46 -11.25
N TRP A 243 -29.12 1.48 -11.92
CA TRP A 243 -28.43 0.27 -12.39
C TRP A 243 -27.26 0.55 -13.36
N LEU A 244 -27.35 1.61 -14.16
CA LEU A 244 -26.26 2.02 -15.05
C LEU A 244 -25.03 2.52 -14.27
N LEU A 245 -25.24 3.23 -13.16
CA LEU A 245 -24.11 3.65 -12.32
C LEU A 245 -23.48 2.44 -11.62
N GLU A 246 -24.29 1.48 -11.18
CA GLU A 246 -23.77 0.22 -10.61
C GLU A 246 -22.97 -0.59 -11.63
N LEU A 247 -23.44 -0.66 -12.89
CA LEU A 247 -22.70 -1.27 -13.99
C LEU A 247 -21.33 -0.59 -14.20
N LEU A 248 -21.30 0.74 -14.22
CA LEU A 248 -20.05 1.50 -14.34
C LEU A 248 -19.14 1.27 -13.13
N LYS A 249 -19.66 1.26 -11.89
CA LYS A 249 -18.87 0.95 -10.70
C LYS A 249 -18.25 -0.44 -10.75
N PHE A 250 -18.98 -1.46 -11.22
CA PHE A 250 -18.40 -2.78 -11.47
C PHE A 250 -17.30 -2.74 -12.52
N LYS A 251 -17.45 -1.95 -13.59
CA LYS A 251 -16.37 -1.77 -14.56
C LYS A 251 -15.15 -1.10 -13.93
N GLY A 252 -15.36 -0.04 -13.14
CA GLY A 252 -14.30 0.60 -12.38
C GLY A 252 -13.66 -0.31 -11.36
N PHE A 253 -14.40 -1.28 -10.81
CA PHE A 253 -13.87 -2.28 -9.89
C PHE A 253 -12.87 -3.18 -10.60
N MET A 254 -13.17 -3.63 -11.82
CA MET A 254 -12.19 -4.36 -12.65
C MET A 254 -10.94 -3.53 -12.96
N VAL A 255 -11.11 -2.22 -13.17
CA VAL A 255 -10.03 -1.30 -13.56
C VAL A 255 -9.12 -0.95 -12.38
N GLY A 256 -9.67 -0.46 -11.27
CA GLY A 256 -8.90 0.21 -10.20
C GLY A 256 -8.87 -0.48 -8.85
N SER A 257 -9.50 -1.64 -8.68
CA SER A 257 -9.54 -2.33 -7.38
C SER A 257 -8.49 -3.43 -7.23
N ALA A 258 -8.01 -3.67 -6.02
CA ALA A 258 -7.19 -4.80 -5.64
C ALA A 258 -7.80 -5.44 -4.37
N PRO A 259 -8.65 -6.48 -4.52
CA PRO A 259 -9.22 -7.21 -3.39
C PRO A 259 -8.23 -8.26 -2.84
N TYR A 260 -8.16 -8.39 -1.51
CA TYR A 260 -7.30 -9.33 -0.81
C TYR A 260 -8.03 -10.00 0.36
N VAL A 261 -7.68 -11.26 0.65
CA VAL A 261 -8.04 -11.99 1.87
C VAL A 261 -6.87 -11.89 2.83
N MET A 262 -7.07 -11.38 4.05
CA MET A 262 -5.98 -11.09 4.98
C MET A 262 -5.37 -12.36 5.57
N LYS A 263 -4.03 -12.47 5.59
CA LYS A 263 -3.31 -13.64 6.13
C LYS A 263 -3.71 -13.91 7.59
N GLY A 264 -3.93 -15.17 7.94
CA GLY A 264 -4.33 -15.60 9.29
C GLY A 264 -5.79 -15.29 9.66
N SER A 265 -6.62 -14.89 8.70
CA SER A 265 -8.06 -14.66 8.91
C SER A 265 -8.86 -14.85 7.61
N LYS A 266 -10.18 -14.99 7.72
CA LYS A 266 -11.08 -14.94 6.55
C LYS A 266 -11.56 -13.50 6.22
N ASP A 267 -11.01 -12.51 6.93
CA ASP A 267 -11.33 -11.09 6.72
C ASP A 267 -10.78 -10.62 5.37
N ARG A 268 -11.41 -9.58 4.80
CA ARG A 268 -11.09 -9.09 3.45
C ARG A 268 -10.82 -7.60 3.45
N LYS A 269 -9.97 -7.15 2.53
CA LYS A 269 -9.79 -5.73 2.23
C LYS A 269 -9.82 -5.49 0.72
N THR A 270 -10.46 -4.41 0.30
CA THR A 270 -10.43 -3.95 -1.08
C THR A 270 -9.79 -2.58 -1.12
N TYR A 271 -8.71 -2.47 -1.89
CA TYR A 271 -8.01 -1.21 -2.14
C TYR A 271 -8.44 -0.68 -3.51
N VAL A 272 -8.98 0.53 -3.58
CA VAL A 272 -9.37 1.19 -4.83
C VAL A 272 -8.47 2.41 -5.02
N VAL A 273 -7.70 2.44 -6.11
CA VAL A 273 -6.75 3.53 -6.37
C VAL A 273 -7.49 4.84 -6.61
N VAL A 274 -7.05 5.90 -5.93
CA VAL A 274 -7.64 7.24 -6.03
C VAL A 274 -6.77 8.09 -6.96
N PRO A 275 -7.18 8.31 -8.22
CA PRO A 275 -6.43 9.14 -9.16
C PRO A 275 -6.46 10.62 -8.74
N GLN A 276 -5.39 11.34 -9.06
CA GLN A 276 -5.30 12.79 -8.91
C GLN A 276 -5.31 13.46 -10.28
N VAL A 277 -4.21 13.41 -11.01
CA VAL A 277 -4.13 13.76 -12.43
C VAL A 277 -3.33 12.70 -13.16
N VAL A 278 -4.00 11.83 -13.93
CA VAL A 278 -3.35 10.68 -14.56
C VAL A 278 -4.09 10.23 -15.82
N GLU A 279 -3.34 9.79 -16.83
CA GLU A 279 -3.92 9.12 -17.98
C GLU A 279 -4.47 7.74 -17.58
N LEU A 280 -5.66 7.38 -18.08
CA LEU A 280 -6.29 6.08 -17.82
C LEU A 280 -5.38 4.90 -18.22
N GLY A 281 -4.67 5.01 -19.35
CA GLY A 281 -3.70 4.00 -19.80
C GLY A 281 -2.55 3.81 -18.80
N THR A 282 -1.99 4.91 -18.32
CA THR A 282 -0.95 4.92 -17.28
C THR A 282 -1.47 4.33 -15.98
N LEU A 283 -2.66 4.71 -15.53
CA LEU A 283 -3.27 4.17 -14.31
C LEU A 283 -3.48 2.65 -14.40
N ASN A 284 -3.92 2.15 -15.56
CA ASN A 284 -4.07 0.72 -15.81
C ASN A 284 -2.73 -0.02 -15.67
N SER A 285 -1.65 0.54 -16.25
CA SER A 285 -0.30 -0.03 -16.12
C SER A 285 0.18 -0.02 -14.66
N ILE A 286 -0.05 1.08 -13.93
CA ILE A 286 0.30 1.19 -12.50
C ILE A 286 -0.45 0.12 -11.69
N MET A 287 -1.75 -0.04 -11.92
CA MET A 287 -2.56 -1.04 -11.20
C MET A 287 -2.20 -2.47 -11.55
N GLN A 288 -1.82 -2.75 -12.80
CA GLN A 288 -1.32 -4.05 -13.20
C GLN A 288 -0.01 -4.40 -12.48
N ASP A 289 0.97 -3.49 -12.51
CA ASP A 289 2.25 -3.69 -11.82
C ASP A 289 2.04 -3.80 -10.30
N PHE A 290 1.15 -2.99 -9.71
CA PHE A 290 0.81 -3.04 -8.29
C PHE A 290 0.22 -4.38 -7.87
N ARG A 291 -0.81 -4.88 -8.58
CA ARG A 291 -1.44 -6.18 -8.28
C ARG A 291 -0.45 -7.34 -8.41
N ALA A 292 0.52 -7.23 -9.32
CA ALA A 292 1.53 -8.27 -9.50
C ALA A 292 2.48 -8.41 -8.29
N ILE A 293 2.77 -7.31 -7.58
CA ILE A 293 3.80 -7.25 -6.53
C ILE A 293 3.26 -7.08 -5.10
N CYS A 294 2.01 -6.63 -4.95
CA CYS A 294 1.38 -6.47 -3.66
C CYS A 294 0.64 -7.77 -3.31
N TRP A 295 1.28 -8.60 -2.50
CA TRP A 295 0.70 -9.87 -2.04
C TRP A 295 0.01 -9.70 -0.70
N SER A 296 -0.75 -10.70 -0.29
CA SER A 296 -1.56 -10.60 0.92
C SER A 296 -0.73 -10.77 2.19
N SER A 297 -1.14 -10.05 3.24
CA SER A 297 -0.53 -10.05 4.55
C SER A 297 -1.61 -9.85 5.62
N THR A 298 -1.20 -9.71 6.87
CA THR A 298 -2.13 -9.38 7.98
C THR A 298 -2.74 -8.00 7.77
N ALA A 299 -3.85 -7.71 8.46
CA ALA A 299 -4.64 -6.51 8.19
C ALA A 299 -3.85 -5.19 8.26
N VAL A 300 -3.04 -4.96 9.30
CA VAL A 300 -2.28 -3.70 9.46
C VAL A 300 -1.04 -3.68 8.56
N LYS A 301 -0.34 -4.81 8.44
CA LYS A 301 0.82 -4.93 7.57
C LYS A 301 0.45 -4.73 6.10
N GLN A 302 -0.71 -5.23 5.66
CA GLN A 302 -1.20 -5.05 4.30
C GLN A 302 -1.39 -3.57 3.95
N ASP A 303 -1.90 -2.76 4.87
CA ASP A 303 -2.08 -1.32 4.67
C ASP A 303 -0.74 -0.63 4.38
N ILE A 304 0.28 -1.00 5.15
CA ILE A 304 1.65 -0.47 5.02
C ILE A 304 2.28 -0.93 3.70
N LEU A 305 2.19 -2.23 3.41
CA LEU A 305 2.75 -2.80 2.18
C LEU A 305 2.06 -2.23 0.95
N ALA A 306 0.74 -2.06 0.96
CA ALA A 306 0.01 -1.46 -0.15
C ALA A 306 0.51 -0.03 -0.45
N ALA A 307 0.68 0.80 0.58
CA ALA A 307 1.22 2.16 0.40
C ALA A 307 2.65 2.16 -0.16
N LEU A 308 3.54 1.34 0.42
CA LEU A 308 4.94 1.26 0.00
C LEU A 308 5.08 0.68 -1.42
N ARG A 309 4.29 -0.35 -1.76
CA ARG A 309 4.31 -0.98 -3.09
C ARG A 309 3.74 -0.07 -4.16
N LEU A 310 2.66 0.64 -3.89
CA LEU A 310 2.16 1.65 -4.82
C LEU A 310 3.23 2.73 -5.06
N THR A 311 3.87 3.21 -4.00
CA THR A 311 4.98 4.18 -4.11
C THR A 311 6.13 3.61 -4.95
N GLN A 312 6.49 2.33 -4.77
CA GLN A 312 7.51 1.66 -5.57
C GLN A 312 7.16 1.59 -7.06
N VAL A 313 5.90 1.31 -7.41
CA VAL A 313 5.42 1.32 -8.80
C VAL A 313 5.50 2.72 -9.40
N LEU A 314 5.14 3.76 -8.63
CA LEU A 314 5.24 5.15 -9.09
C LEU A 314 6.69 5.60 -9.30
N VAL A 315 7.62 5.19 -8.43
CA VAL A 315 9.06 5.43 -8.61
C VAL A 315 9.56 4.77 -9.89
N LYS A 316 9.15 3.52 -10.16
CA LYS A 316 9.47 2.82 -11.41
C LYS A 316 8.89 3.54 -12.63
N HIS A 317 7.64 3.98 -12.55
CA HIS A 317 7.02 4.76 -13.62
C HIS A 317 7.82 6.03 -13.91
N ARG A 318 8.21 6.76 -12.87
CA ARG A 318 9.01 7.98 -12.98
C ARG A 318 10.41 7.72 -13.56
N ARG A 319 11.03 6.58 -13.24
CA ARG A 319 12.28 6.15 -13.91
C ARG A 319 12.10 6.05 -15.42
N THR A 320 11.03 5.39 -15.87
CA THR A 320 10.71 5.23 -17.29
C THR A 320 10.49 6.59 -17.95
N GLU A 321 9.70 7.47 -17.34
CA GLU A 321 9.48 8.84 -17.85
C GLU A 321 10.80 9.60 -18.04
N ILE A 322 11.66 9.64 -17.01
CA ILE A 322 12.95 10.35 -17.08
C ILE A 322 13.86 9.75 -18.18
N THR A 323 13.86 8.42 -18.31
CA THR A 323 14.70 7.73 -19.31
C THR A 323 14.21 8.02 -20.74
N THR A 324 12.90 8.11 -20.96
CA THR A 324 12.31 8.42 -22.26
C THR A 324 12.41 9.92 -22.59
N GLN A 325 12.19 10.81 -21.61
CA GLN A 325 12.28 12.27 -21.79
C GLN A 325 13.71 12.74 -22.04
N GLN A 326 14.75 12.05 -21.59
CA GLN A 326 16.13 12.36 -22.00
C GLN A 326 16.35 12.23 -23.52
N GLN A 327 15.40 11.68 -24.27
CA GLN A 327 15.42 11.60 -25.74
C GLN A 327 14.54 12.66 -26.43
N GLU A 328 13.67 13.37 -25.70
CA GLU A 328 12.71 14.35 -26.24
C GLU A 328 12.78 15.64 -25.42
N ASP A 329 13.09 16.76 -26.09
CA ASP A 329 13.48 18.08 -25.53
C ASP A 329 12.34 18.85 -24.82
N ASP A 330 11.34 18.16 -24.25
CA ASP A 330 10.17 18.76 -23.61
C ASP A 330 10.33 18.83 -22.08
N GLN A 331 10.48 20.07 -21.59
CA GLN A 331 10.44 20.41 -20.17
C GLN A 331 9.01 20.23 -19.62
N GLN A 332 8.63 19.01 -19.25
CA GLN A 332 7.44 18.80 -18.42
C GLN A 332 7.69 19.25 -16.99
N ASP A 333 6.78 20.04 -16.43
CA ASP A 333 6.83 20.50 -15.05
C ASP A 333 7.02 19.33 -14.07
N GLU A 334 7.95 19.49 -13.14
CA GLU A 334 8.31 18.50 -12.13
C GLU A 334 7.18 18.29 -11.11
N GLN A 335 6.34 17.28 -11.33
CA GLN A 335 5.25 16.97 -10.41
C GLN A 335 5.64 15.92 -9.36
N PRO A 336 5.22 16.08 -8.09
CA PRO A 336 5.43 15.06 -7.06
C PRO A 336 4.59 13.82 -7.35
N LEU A 337 5.00 12.63 -6.89
CA LEU A 337 4.28 11.37 -7.18
C LEU A 337 2.79 11.42 -6.79
N ILE A 338 2.45 12.18 -5.74
CA ILE A 338 1.08 12.37 -5.25
C ILE A 338 0.17 13.10 -6.25
N SER A 339 0.73 13.81 -7.23
CA SER A 339 -0.05 14.42 -8.30
C SER A 339 -0.66 13.39 -9.26
N ILE A 340 -0.10 12.17 -9.31
CA ILE A 340 -0.58 11.09 -10.18
C ILE A 340 -1.71 10.34 -9.50
N VAL A 341 -1.44 9.83 -8.30
CA VAL A 341 -2.39 9.11 -7.45
C VAL A 341 -2.19 9.51 -6.00
N GLN A 342 -3.29 9.65 -5.26
CA GLN A 342 -3.25 9.99 -3.84
C GLN A 342 -2.89 8.78 -2.97
N GLY A 343 -3.31 7.59 -3.40
CA GLY A 343 -3.25 6.36 -2.62
C GLY A 343 -4.48 5.49 -2.88
N PHE A 344 -5.01 4.87 -1.83
CA PHE A 344 -6.16 3.97 -1.90
C PHE A 344 -7.32 4.41 -1.00
N ALA A 345 -8.53 4.33 -1.53
CA ALA A 345 -9.74 4.17 -0.72
C ALA A 345 -9.87 2.69 -0.36
N VAL A 346 -9.94 2.38 0.93
CA VAL A 346 -9.86 1.02 1.47
C VAL A 346 -11.15 0.67 2.19
N THR A 347 -11.78 -0.41 1.76
CA THR A 347 -12.89 -1.02 2.49
C THR A 347 -12.40 -2.29 3.17
N SER A 348 -12.64 -2.40 4.48
CA SER A 348 -12.34 -3.60 5.28
C SER A 348 -13.62 -4.34 5.63
N TYR A 349 -13.61 -5.65 5.43
CA TYR A 349 -14.73 -6.53 5.70
C TYR A 349 -14.37 -7.60 6.72
N LYS A 350 -15.24 -7.80 7.71
CA LYS A 350 -15.16 -8.91 8.67
C LYS A 350 -15.89 -10.11 8.11
N ASP A 351 -15.28 -11.28 8.22
CA ASP A 351 -15.99 -12.54 8.01
C ASP A 351 -16.96 -12.82 9.17
N MET A 352 -18.23 -13.06 8.85
CA MET A 352 -19.30 -13.46 9.77
C MET A 352 -19.76 -14.90 9.51
N GLY A 353 -18.93 -15.70 8.83
CA GLY A 353 -19.19 -17.09 8.44
C GLY A 353 -19.92 -17.16 7.10
N SER A 354 -21.22 -16.86 7.09
CA SER A 354 -22.03 -16.95 5.87
C SER A 354 -22.04 -15.69 5.02
N ALA A 355 -21.51 -14.58 5.54
CA ALA A 355 -21.45 -13.29 4.85
C ALA A 355 -20.30 -12.43 5.40
N HIS A 356 -19.90 -11.43 4.63
CA HIS A 356 -18.95 -10.42 5.07
C HIS A 356 -19.67 -9.12 5.45
N ALA A 357 -19.24 -8.47 6.52
CA ALA A 357 -19.79 -7.17 6.94
C ALA A 357 -18.74 -6.07 6.80
N THR A 358 -19.12 -4.93 6.24
CA THR A 358 -18.23 -3.75 6.18
C THR A 358 -17.96 -3.24 7.58
N MET A 359 -16.68 -3.23 7.99
CA MET A 359 -16.24 -2.78 9.32
C MET A 359 -15.64 -1.39 9.31
N ASN A 360 -14.95 -1.04 8.23
CA ASN A 360 -14.21 0.21 8.14
C ASN A 360 -14.08 0.66 6.68
N VAL A 361 -14.21 1.95 6.47
CA VAL A 361 -13.90 2.65 5.22
C VAL A 361 -12.84 3.69 5.57
N ALA A 362 -11.66 3.57 4.98
CA ALA A 362 -10.51 4.41 5.29
C ALA A 362 -9.79 4.82 4.02
N THR A 363 -8.89 5.79 4.14
CA THR A 363 -7.98 6.19 3.07
C THR A 363 -6.56 5.92 3.50
N ILE A 364 -5.76 5.34 2.61
CA ILE A 364 -4.33 5.16 2.80
C ILE A 364 -3.62 5.95 1.71
N ASN A 365 -2.97 7.03 2.10
CA ASN A 365 -2.22 7.86 1.17
C ASN A 365 -0.84 7.25 0.89
N ILE A 366 -0.30 7.54 -0.30
CA ILE A 366 1.15 7.41 -0.48
C ILE A 366 1.85 8.46 0.40
N PRO A 367 3.13 8.26 0.77
CA PRO A 367 3.82 9.20 1.63
C PRO A 367 4.01 10.56 0.93
N SER A 368 3.38 11.61 1.44
CA SER A 368 3.45 12.95 0.81
C SER A 368 4.82 13.62 0.95
N TRP A 369 5.61 13.17 1.93
CA TRP A 369 7.00 13.60 2.13
C TRP A 369 7.97 12.97 1.13
N PHE A 370 7.49 12.10 0.21
CA PHE A 370 8.36 11.55 -0.81
C PHE A 370 8.87 12.66 -1.75
N PRO A 371 10.17 12.69 -2.07
CA PRO A 371 10.72 13.77 -2.87
C PRO A 371 10.15 13.82 -4.27
N ARG A 372 10.30 14.99 -4.89
CA ARG A 372 10.25 15.09 -6.34
C ARG A 372 11.45 14.38 -6.94
N LEU A 373 11.20 13.51 -7.91
CA LEU A 373 12.24 12.73 -8.57
C LEU A 373 12.46 13.31 -9.96
N SER A 374 13.56 14.05 -10.12
CA SER A 374 13.96 14.69 -11.38
C SER A 374 15.21 14.04 -12.00
N THR A 375 16.00 13.31 -11.21
CA THR A 375 17.22 12.64 -11.68
C THR A 375 17.15 11.13 -11.46
N LEU A 376 17.85 10.36 -12.29
CA LEU A 376 17.99 8.92 -12.11
C LEU A 376 18.65 8.59 -10.76
N GLN A 377 19.60 9.41 -10.30
CA GLN A 377 20.19 9.24 -8.97
C GLN A 377 19.16 9.38 -7.85
N ALA A 378 18.27 10.38 -7.92
CA ALA A 378 17.21 10.55 -6.91
C ALA A 378 16.24 9.36 -6.91
N VAL A 379 15.94 8.82 -8.11
CA VAL A 379 15.13 7.59 -8.27
C VAL A 379 15.84 6.40 -7.63
N ASP A 380 17.15 6.22 -7.84
CA ASP A 380 17.91 5.11 -7.26
C ASP A 380 17.96 5.19 -5.73
N GLU A 381 18.18 6.39 -5.18
CA GLU A 381 18.16 6.62 -3.72
C GLU A 381 16.78 6.36 -3.12
N ALA A 382 15.71 6.80 -3.80
CA ALA A 382 14.33 6.54 -3.45
C ALA A 382 13.99 5.04 -3.48
N GLU A 383 14.48 4.29 -4.48
CA GLU A 383 14.27 2.85 -4.58
C GLU A 383 14.97 2.10 -3.43
N LEU A 384 16.23 2.44 -3.13
CA LEU A 384 16.97 1.84 -2.01
C LEU A 384 16.28 2.12 -0.66
N PHE A 385 15.78 3.35 -0.47
CA PHE A 385 15.02 3.73 0.71
C PHE A 385 13.72 2.93 0.85
N LEU A 386 12.94 2.76 -0.23
CA LEU A 386 11.74 1.93 -0.20
C LEU A 386 12.05 0.46 0.08
N GLN A 387 13.13 -0.07 -0.52
CA GLN A 387 13.56 -1.44 -0.31
C GLN A 387 13.96 -1.70 1.15
N GLU A 388 14.65 -0.77 1.80
CA GLU A 388 14.95 -0.83 3.24
C GLU A 388 13.69 -1.03 4.07
N HIS A 389 12.71 -0.14 3.89
CA HIS A 389 11.50 -0.11 4.68
C HIS A 389 10.62 -1.34 4.38
N LEU A 390 10.48 -1.73 3.12
CA LEU A 390 9.78 -2.95 2.75
C LEU A 390 10.40 -4.19 3.42
N ARG A 391 11.73 -4.32 3.37
CA ARG A 391 12.49 -5.42 3.98
C ARG A 391 12.25 -5.52 5.50
N ILE A 392 12.20 -4.37 6.18
CA ILE A 392 11.89 -4.30 7.61
C ILE A 392 10.46 -4.75 7.88
N ILE A 393 9.47 -4.11 7.24
CA ILE A 393 8.06 -4.34 7.53
C ILE A 393 7.65 -5.79 7.27
N ARG A 394 8.15 -6.39 6.19
CA ARG A 394 7.88 -7.79 5.85
C ARG A 394 8.29 -8.75 6.98
N ARG A 395 9.46 -8.52 7.58
CA ARG A 395 10.04 -9.37 8.63
C ARG A 395 9.53 -9.06 10.04
N ILE A 396 8.66 -8.06 10.23
CA ILE A 396 8.01 -7.84 11.53
C ILE A 396 6.91 -8.89 11.69
N GLU A 397 7.25 -10.02 12.28
CA GLU A 397 6.32 -11.09 12.62
C GLU A 397 6.68 -11.68 13.98
N GLY A 398 5.67 -12.07 14.75
CA GLY A 398 5.87 -12.77 16.01
C GLY A 398 6.10 -14.26 15.79
N TYR A 399 6.15 -15.01 16.89
CA TYR A 399 6.31 -16.46 16.87
C TYR A 399 5.26 -17.15 15.97
N GLN A 400 5.71 -18.10 15.13
CA GLN A 400 4.87 -18.83 14.15
C GLN A 400 4.18 -17.95 13.09
N GLY A 401 4.74 -16.77 12.77
CA GLY A 401 4.20 -15.89 11.72
C GLY A 401 2.93 -15.15 12.12
N LYS A 402 2.57 -15.14 13.41
CA LYS A 402 1.45 -14.39 13.97
C LYS A 402 1.93 -13.07 14.56
N GLU A 403 1.14 -12.02 14.41
CA GLU A 403 1.42 -10.71 15.00
C GLU A 403 0.73 -10.62 16.36
N TYR A 404 1.52 -10.44 17.43
CA TYR A 404 1.01 -10.21 18.77
C TYR A 404 0.91 -8.71 19.04
N SER A 405 0.59 -8.34 20.28
CA SER A 405 0.37 -6.94 20.68
C SER A 405 1.56 -6.02 20.38
N GLU A 406 2.80 -6.53 20.45
CA GLU A 406 4.00 -5.73 20.21
C GLU A 406 4.19 -5.42 18.72
N GLU A 407 4.12 -6.44 17.86
CA GLU A 407 4.24 -6.29 16.40
C GLU A 407 3.12 -5.43 15.85
N VAL A 408 1.88 -5.64 16.32
CA VAL A 408 0.73 -4.81 15.96
C VAL A 408 0.96 -3.35 16.35
N THR A 409 1.52 -3.08 17.54
CA THR A 409 1.82 -1.71 17.99
C THR A 409 2.91 -1.05 17.13
N LEU A 410 3.95 -1.79 16.74
CA LEU A 410 4.99 -1.32 15.81
C LEU A 410 4.39 -0.97 14.45
N LEU A 411 3.60 -1.89 13.88
CA LEU A 411 2.96 -1.70 12.58
C LEU A 411 1.97 -0.53 12.61
N HIS A 412 1.19 -0.33 13.68
CA HIS A 412 0.34 0.85 13.83
C HIS A 412 1.14 2.14 13.84
N SER A 413 2.23 2.20 14.61
CA SER A 413 3.11 3.40 14.66
C SER A 413 3.67 3.74 13.27
N TYR A 414 4.03 2.71 12.49
CA TYR A 414 4.51 2.89 11.12
C TYR A 414 3.40 3.28 10.13
N ARG A 415 2.20 2.70 10.28
CA ARG A 415 1.03 3.07 9.47
C ARG A 415 0.64 4.54 9.70
N ASP A 416 0.65 4.99 10.95
CA ASP A 416 0.37 6.38 11.30
C ASP A 416 1.40 7.34 10.70
N PHE A 417 2.66 6.93 10.64
CA PHE A 417 3.70 7.68 9.90
C PHE A 417 3.37 7.84 8.41
N LEU A 418 2.96 6.76 7.74
CA LEU A 418 2.60 6.81 6.32
C LEU A 418 1.36 7.70 6.07
N SER A 419 0.32 7.55 6.88
CA SER A 419 -0.96 8.24 6.70
C SER A 419 -0.99 9.67 7.21
N GLY A 420 -0.30 9.97 8.33
CA GLY A 420 -0.40 11.24 9.04
C GLY A 420 0.68 12.27 8.69
N HIS A 421 1.65 11.90 7.85
CA HIS A 421 2.78 12.76 7.48
C HIS A 421 3.61 13.24 8.70
N ASP A 422 3.61 12.45 9.77
CA ASP A 422 4.26 12.79 11.03
C ASP A 422 5.51 11.94 11.25
N LEU A 423 6.68 12.56 11.12
CA LEU A 423 7.94 11.89 11.42
C LEU A 423 8.08 11.50 12.89
N ARG A 424 7.32 12.10 13.82
CA ARG A 424 7.32 11.67 15.23
C ARG A 424 6.89 10.21 15.36
N SER A 425 5.88 9.80 14.60
CA SER A 425 5.43 8.40 14.53
C SER A 425 6.53 7.49 13.97
N PHE A 426 7.31 7.98 12.99
CA PHE A 426 8.46 7.25 12.47
C PHE A 426 9.57 7.10 13.51
N TRP A 427 9.96 8.17 14.20
CA TRP A 427 11.02 8.11 15.22
C TRP A 427 10.63 7.19 16.38
N LEU A 428 9.36 7.24 16.79
CA LEU A 428 8.81 6.32 17.79
C LEU A 428 8.86 4.86 17.29
N PHE A 429 8.47 4.61 16.04
CA PHE A 429 8.62 3.30 15.41
C PHE A 429 10.08 2.85 15.41
N ALA A 430 11.01 3.69 14.94
CA ALA A 430 12.42 3.35 14.79
C ALA A 430 13.09 3.06 16.14
N ALA A 431 12.76 3.83 17.18
CA ALA A 431 13.23 3.59 18.54
C ALA A 431 12.73 2.23 19.07
N ARG A 432 11.42 1.95 18.98
CA ARG A 432 10.81 0.70 19.44
C ARG A 432 11.25 -0.50 18.61
N TYR A 433 11.41 -0.33 17.30
CA TYR A 433 11.88 -1.36 16.39
C TYR A 433 13.32 -1.79 16.73
N GLY A 434 14.17 -0.84 17.15
CA GLY A 434 15.48 -1.16 17.67
C GLY A 434 15.41 -2.14 18.84
N SER A 435 14.60 -1.85 19.86
CA SER A 435 14.33 -2.77 20.99
C SER A 435 13.82 -4.14 20.56
N TYR A 436 12.84 -4.14 19.65
CA TYR A 436 12.26 -5.36 19.10
C TYR A 436 13.31 -6.24 18.42
N LEU A 437 14.21 -5.62 17.64
CA LEU A 437 15.32 -6.29 16.99
C LEU A 437 16.29 -6.96 17.99
N PHE A 438 16.54 -6.36 19.16
CA PHE A 438 17.35 -7.00 20.21
C PHE A 438 16.71 -8.28 20.76
N ARG A 439 15.42 -8.18 21.12
CA ARG A 439 14.67 -9.32 21.66
C ARG A 439 14.64 -10.46 20.66
N GLN A 440 14.34 -10.16 19.40
CA GLN A 440 14.27 -11.19 18.35
C GLN A 440 15.62 -11.85 18.11
N ARG A 441 16.73 -11.11 18.16
CA ARG A 441 18.08 -11.69 18.04
C ARG A 441 18.51 -12.56 19.20
N GLU A 442 17.95 -12.36 20.40
CA GLU A 442 18.20 -13.25 21.53
C GLU A 442 17.57 -14.62 21.32
N HIS A 443 16.39 -14.65 20.70
CA HIS A 443 15.68 -15.88 20.38
C HIS A 443 16.20 -16.56 19.10
N GLU A 444 16.66 -15.80 18.11
CA GLU A 444 17.12 -16.32 16.81
C GLU A 444 18.63 -16.55 16.76
N LYS A 445 19.02 -17.83 16.70
CA LYS A 445 20.43 -18.26 16.66
C LYS A 445 21.03 -18.18 15.26
N ASP A 446 20.22 -18.21 14.21
CA ASP A 446 20.69 -18.08 12.83
C ASP A 446 20.83 -16.60 12.43
N VAL A 447 22.08 -16.17 12.22
CA VAL A 447 22.43 -14.81 11.79
C VAL A 447 21.74 -14.43 10.47
N LYS A 448 21.43 -15.39 9.59
CA LYS A 448 20.74 -15.14 8.32
C LYS A 448 19.27 -14.74 8.51
N ARG A 449 18.67 -15.17 9.63
CA ARG A 449 17.28 -14.87 10.00
C ARG A 449 17.14 -13.61 10.85
N TRP A 450 18.24 -12.98 11.21
CA TRP A 450 18.21 -11.73 11.96
C TRP A 450 17.47 -10.63 11.24
N LEU A 451 16.69 -9.87 12.00
CA LEU A 451 15.99 -8.72 11.48
C LEU A 451 16.97 -7.66 10.96
N PRO A 452 16.64 -7.03 9.81
CA PRO A 452 17.43 -5.96 9.22
C PRO A 452 17.43 -4.72 10.11
N GLN A 453 18.50 -3.94 10.05
CA GLN A 453 18.56 -2.65 10.74
C GLN A 453 18.24 -1.53 9.75
N LEU A 454 17.57 -0.49 10.24
CA LEU A 454 17.52 0.79 9.56
C LEU A 454 18.94 1.34 9.37
N THR A 455 19.20 2.00 8.26
CA THR A 455 20.47 2.67 7.99
C THR A 455 20.39 4.14 8.40
N LEU A 456 21.54 4.70 8.79
CA LEU A 456 21.64 6.14 9.02
C LEU A 456 21.35 6.93 7.74
N LYS A 457 21.75 6.41 6.57
CA LYS A 457 21.46 7.03 5.28
C LYS A 457 19.94 7.13 5.03
N GLY A 458 19.17 6.10 5.34
CA GLY A 458 17.70 6.13 5.24
C GLY A 458 17.05 7.12 6.21
N MET A 459 17.58 7.22 7.43
CA MET A 459 17.11 8.23 8.40
C MET A 459 17.45 9.66 7.98
N GLU A 460 18.66 9.89 7.48
CA GLU A 460 19.09 11.19 6.94
C GLU A 460 18.24 11.59 5.73
N TYR A 461 17.90 10.63 4.86
CA TYR A 461 17.00 10.86 3.74
C TYR A 461 15.66 11.45 4.23
N LEU A 462 15.03 10.85 5.25
CA LEU A 462 13.78 11.38 5.83
C LEU A 462 13.94 12.78 6.43
N VAL A 463 15.04 13.05 7.13
CA VAL A 463 15.34 14.37 7.71
C VAL A 463 15.47 15.44 6.63
N LEU A 464 16.09 15.10 5.49
CA LEU A 464 16.26 16.03 4.37
C LEU A 464 14.94 16.37 3.67
N GLN A 465 13.98 15.43 3.60
CA GLN A 465 12.71 15.67 2.92
C GLN A 465 11.71 16.53 3.71
N GLN A 466 11.92 16.71 5.01
CA GLN A 466 10.97 17.42 5.88
C GLN A 466 11.09 18.96 5.85
N GLN A 467 11.99 19.51 5.04
CA GLN A 467 12.40 20.92 5.10
C GLN A 467 11.30 21.96 4.84
N GLN A 468 10.10 21.55 4.42
CA GLN A 468 9.06 22.51 4.02
C GLN A 468 8.17 23.03 5.17
N ASN A 469 8.05 22.37 6.33
CA ASN A 469 6.99 22.73 7.32
C ASN A 469 7.31 22.61 8.83
N GLN A 470 8.54 22.31 9.26
CA GLN A 470 8.90 22.16 10.70
C GLN A 470 10.31 22.69 11.03
N PRO A 471 10.64 22.98 12.31
CA PRO A 471 12.01 23.31 12.70
C PRO A 471 12.95 22.20 12.22
N SER A 472 14.01 22.60 11.53
CA SER A 472 14.90 21.69 10.81
C SER A 472 15.43 20.59 11.74
N LEU A 473 14.96 19.35 11.57
CA LEU A 473 15.50 18.19 12.31
C LEU A 473 16.99 17.97 12.01
N ARG A 474 17.49 18.57 10.94
CA ARG A 474 18.91 18.62 10.59
C ARG A 474 19.76 19.24 11.70
N THR A 475 19.23 20.25 12.42
CA THR A 475 19.94 20.87 13.55
C THR A 475 20.21 19.86 14.67
N ILE A 476 19.33 18.87 14.86
CA ILE A 476 19.53 17.78 15.83
C ILE A 476 20.63 16.85 15.33
N THR A 477 20.52 16.37 14.08
CA THR A 477 21.42 15.35 13.54
C THR A 477 22.82 15.89 13.20
N GLU A 478 23.02 17.20 13.08
CA GLU A 478 24.33 17.83 12.85
C GLU A 478 25.13 18.11 14.12
N LYS A 479 24.48 18.17 15.29
CA LYS A 479 25.16 18.42 16.57
C LYS A 479 26.10 17.25 16.92
N ALA A 480 27.33 17.59 17.29
CA ALA A 480 28.35 16.60 17.63
C ALA A 480 27.93 15.79 18.86
N GLY A 481 27.39 16.45 19.89
CA GLY A 481 26.92 15.81 21.11
C GLY A 481 25.83 14.77 20.88
N PHE A 482 24.87 15.08 20.01
CA PHE A 482 23.82 14.13 19.60
C PHE A 482 24.43 12.88 18.95
N ARG A 483 25.37 13.05 18.01
CA ARG A 483 26.05 11.94 17.32
C ARG A 483 26.91 11.11 18.29
N SER A 484 27.62 11.75 19.20
CA SER A 484 28.44 11.10 20.23
C SER A 484 27.57 10.20 21.12
N ILE A 485 26.46 10.73 21.62
CA ILE A 485 25.53 10.00 22.50
C ILE A 485 24.83 8.86 21.75
N ALA A 486 24.34 9.10 20.52
CA ALA A 486 23.78 8.04 19.69
C ALA A 486 24.81 6.92 19.42
N THR A 487 26.08 7.29 19.22
CA THR A 487 27.17 6.31 19.06
C THR A 487 27.41 5.51 20.34
N ALA A 488 27.37 6.15 21.51
CA ALA A 488 27.46 5.46 22.79
C ALA A 488 26.32 4.46 22.99
N ILE A 489 25.08 4.84 22.66
CA ILE A 489 23.92 3.93 22.66
C ILE A 489 24.19 2.71 21.77
N ARG A 490 24.66 2.92 20.53
CA ARG A 490 24.98 1.83 19.59
C ARG A 490 26.06 0.90 20.10
N GLU A 491 27.13 1.46 20.66
CA GLU A 491 28.24 0.70 21.24
C GLU A 491 27.79 -0.10 22.45
N ALA A 492 26.95 0.46 23.32
CA ALA A 492 26.43 -0.20 24.51
C ALA A 492 25.37 -1.29 24.22
N THR A 493 24.83 -1.32 23.01
CA THR A 493 23.71 -2.19 22.64
C THR A 493 24.08 -3.08 21.44
N ILE A 494 23.76 -2.68 20.20
CA ILE A 494 23.87 -3.51 18.98
C ILE A 494 25.27 -4.05 18.77
N ARG A 495 26.28 -3.17 18.84
CA ARG A 495 27.66 -3.57 18.54
C ARG A 495 28.18 -4.55 19.59
N THR A 496 27.83 -4.36 20.85
CA THR A 496 28.25 -5.28 21.92
C THR A 496 27.53 -6.61 21.84
N GLN A 497 26.23 -6.63 21.53
CA GLN A 497 25.51 -7.88 21.28
C GLN A 497 26.15 -8.66 20.12
N ARG A 498 26.43 -7.98 18.99
CA ARG A 498 27.08 -8.58 17.82
C ARG A 498 28.47 -9.13 18.14
N ARG A 499 29.30 -8.36 18.86
CA ARG A 499 30.63 -8.78 19.31
C ARG A 499 30.57 -10.00 20.23
N ARG A 500 29.61 -10.05 21.15
CA ARG A 500 29.40 -11.20 22.03
C ARG A 500 28.97 -12.45 21.26
N SER A 501 28.10 -12.31 20.27
CA SER A 501 27.60 -13.46 19.48
C SER A 501 28.57 -13.94 18.40
N GLN A 502 29.28 -13.03 17.71
CA GLN A 502 30.12 -13.35 16.53
C GLN A 502 31.61 -13.47 16.88
N ASP A 503 32.11 -12.58 17.76
CA ASP A 503 33.54 -12.52 18.10
C ASP A 503 33.85 -13.18 19.46
N ASN A 504 32.82 -13.68 20.16
CA ASN A 504 32.88 -14.15 21.55
C ASN A 504 33.55 -13.13 22.50
N ASP A 505 33.44 -11.83 22.17
CA ASP A 505 34.04 -10.74 22.93
C ASP A 505 33.05 -10.25 24.01
N THR A 506 33.37 -10.57 25.26
CA THR A 506 32.57 -10.26 26.46
C THR A 506 33.14 -9.09 27.28
N LYS A 507 34.04 -8.27 26.70
CA LYS A 507 34.66 -7.12 27.40
C LYS A 507 33.64 -6.16 27.98
N TYR A 508 32.49 -6.02 27.31
CA TYR A 508 31.47 -5.07 27.70
C TYR A 508 30.11 -5.74 27.89
N GLU A 509 29.32 -5.18 28.80
CA GLU A 509 27.96 -5.59 29.08
C GLU A 509 26.98 -5.05 28.02
N VAL A 510 26.02 -5.88 27.62
CA VAL A 510 24.93 -5.48 26.72
C VAL A 510 23.83 -4.81 27.54
N ARG A 511 23.50 -3.56 27.22
CA ARG A 511 22.47 -2.79 27.93
C ARG A 511 21.08 -3.09 27.38
N TYR A 512 20.42 -4.10 27.94
CA TYR A 512 19.01 -4.40 27.65
C TYR A 512 18.06 -3.39 28.30
N GLY A 513 16.93 -3.11 27.66
CA GLY A 513 15.87 -2.26 28.22
C GLY A 513 16.13 -0.74 28.19
N LEU A 514 17.26 -0.29 27.62
CA LEU A 514 17.63 1.13 27.56
C LEU A 514 16.56 2.00 26.89
N GLU A 515 15.97 1.54 25.80
CA GLU A 515 14.86 2.25 25.14
C GLU A 515 13.63 2.39 26.04
N GLN A 516 13.21 1.32 26.72
CA GLN A 516 12.05 1.35 27.61
C GLN A 516 12.28 2.34 28.76
N GLU A 517 13.49 2.36 29.31
CA GLU A 517 13.89 3.29 30.36
C GLU A 517 13.83 4.74 29.87
N LEU A 518 14.53 5.05 28.77
CA LEU A 518 14.60 6.40 28.22
C LEU A 518 13.24 6.90 27.71
N MET A 519 12.49 6.08 26.96
CA MET A 519 11.18 6.48 26.41
C MET A 519 10.12 6.64 27.50
N ARG A 520 10.12 5.82 28.55
CA ARG A 520 9.19 6.00 29.68
C ARG A 520 9.46 7.32 30.41
N LYS A 521 10.73 7.73 30.49
CA LYS A 521 11.17 8.97 31.15
C LYS A 521 11.11 10.20 30.24
N ALA A 522 11.00 10.02 28.93
CA ALA A 522 10.94 11.10 27.94
C ALA A 522 9.73 12.04 28.06
N ARG A 523 8.70 11.68 28.84
CA ARG A 523 7.53 12.55 29.10
C ARG A 523 7.89 13.82 29.87
N ARG A 524 8.98 13.80 30.64
CA ARG A 524 9.47 14.96 31.41
C ARG A 524 10.96 15.13 31.16
N ARG A 525 11.38 16.34 30.81
CA ARG A 525 12.77 16.70 30.50
C ARG A 525 13.76 16.23 31.57
N ASP A 526 13.46 16.54 32.84
CA ASP A 526 14.39 16.25 33.94
C ASP A 526 14.51 14.75 34.22
N ASP A 527 13.40 14.04 34.18
CA ASP A 527 13.36 12.57 34.29
C ASP A 527 14.20 11.90 33.18
N PHE A 528 14.08 12.40 31.95
CA PHE A 528 14.87 11.93 30.81
C PHE A 528 16.36 12.23 30.97
N LEU A 529 16.73 13.46 31.35
CA LEU A 529 18.12 13.85 31.56
C LEU A 529 18.77 13.04 32.68
N ILE A 530 18.05 12.77 33.77
CA ILE A 530 18.55 11.93 34.86
C ILE A 530 18.84 10.51 34.33
N ALA A 531 17.90 9.90 33.60
CA ALA A 531 18.09 8.56 33.04
C ALA A 531 19.24 8.52 32.01
N LEU A 532 19.32 9.53 31.14
CA LEU A 532 20.40 9.65 30.15
C LEU A 532 21.76 9.79 30.83
N ASN A 533 21.87 10.65 31.85
CA ASN A 533 23.11 10.84 32.60
C ASN A 533 23.52 9.57 33.35
N GLN A 534 22.58 8.84 33.96
CA GLN A 534 22.87 7.56 34.60
C GLN A 534 23.45 6.54 33.60
N PHE A 535 22.86 6.45 32.41
CA PHE A 535 23.39 5.63 31.32
C PHE A 535 24.82 6.06 30.93
N LEU A 536 25.03 7.35 30.66
CA LEU A 536 26.33 7.88 30.20
C LEU A 536 27.44 7.72 31.25
N VAL A 537 27.13 7.92 32.53
CA VAL A 537 28.08 7.66 33.63
C VAL A 537 28.47 6.18 33.64
N SER A 538 27.48 5.28 33.56
CA SER A 538 27.77 3.84 33.54
C SER A 538 28.62 3.44 32.32
N TYR A 539 28.29 3.97 31.14
CA TYR A 539 29.02 3.76 29.89
C TYR A 539 30.47 4.26 29.96
N ASN A 540 30.69 5.47 30.48
CA ASN A 540 32.02 6.07 30.61
C ASN A 540 32.88 5.34 31.65
N VAL A 541 32.30 4.92 32.78
CA VAL A 541 33.01 4.12 33.80
C VAL A 541 33.47 2.78 33.22
N GLU A 542 32.59 2.11 32.48
CA GLU A 542 32.91 0.84 31.82
C GLU A 542 34.02 1.02 30.77
N THR A 543 33.92 2.07 29.95
CA THR A 543 34.91 2.42 28.93
C THR A 543 36.28 2.73 29.55
N ALA A 544 36.33 3.55 30.61
CA ALA A 544 37.56 3.92 31.29
C ALA A 544 38.27 2.71 31.91
N ARG A 545 37.53 1.73 32.44
CA ARG A 545 38.11 0.49 33.00
C ARG A 545 38.82 -0.34 31.94
N GLU A 546 38.25 -0.46 30.74
CA GLU A 546 38.88 -1.19 29.64
C GLU A 546 40.06 -0.42 29.03
N GLU A 547 39.95 0.90 28.89
CA GLU A 547 41.07 1.76 28.49
C GLU A 547 42.25 1.63 29.45
N GLU A 548 42.01 1.63 30.76
CA GLU A 548 43.04 1.47 31.77
C GLU A 548 43.74 0.11 31.66
N LYS A 549 43.00 -0.97 31.45
CA LYS A 549 43.57 -2.31 31.24
C LYS A 549 44.51 -2.35 30.03
N VAL A 550 44.11 -1.72 28.91
CA VAL A 550 44.93 -1.68 27.69
C VAL A 550 46.12 -0.74 27.85
N ALA A 551 45.95 0.44 28.45
CA ALA A 551 47.03 1.39 28.69
C ALA A 551 48.11 0.80 29.61
N ARG A 552 47.71 0.08 30.67
CA ARG A 552 48.63 -0.66 31.56
C ARG A 552 49.39 -1.75 30.79
N ARG A 553 48.71 -2.46 29.88
CA ARG A 553 49.35 -3.49 29.04
C ARG A 553 50.38 -2.90 28.07
N LEU A 554 50.10 -1.73 27.50
CA LEU A 554 50.97 -1.06 26.54
C LEU A 554 52.04 -0.18 27.18
N GLN A 555 51.93 0.11 28.48
CA GLN A 555 52.81 1.00 29.25
C GLN A 555 52.97 2.41 28.62
N ARG A 556 51.97 2.87 27.88
CA ARG A 556 51.94 4.19 27.24
C ARG A 556 50.51 4.68 27.12
N ARG A 557 50.37 5.99 26.83
CA ARG A 557 49.07 6.56 26.49
C ARG A 557 48.52 5.92 25.21
N LEU A 558 47.19 5.72 25.21
CA LEU A 558 46.48 5.19 24.06
C LEU A 558 46.44 6.23 22.94
N THR A 559 46.62 5.75 21.72
CA THR A 559 46.49 6.49 20.47
C THR A 559 45.20 6.07 19.77
N LYS A 560 44.73 6.84 18.78
CA LYS A 560 43.55 6.48 17.97
C LYS A 560 43.65 5.09 17.33
N GLN A 561 44.86 4.66 16.96
CA GLN A 561 45.08 3.32 16.41
C GLN A 561 44.81 2.23 17.45
N ASP A 562 45.14 2.47 18.72
CA ASP A 562 44.88 1.51 19.80
C ASP A 562 43.38 1.31 20.02
N TYR A 563 42.57 2.36 19.87
CA TYR A 563 41.11 2.23 19.97
C TYR A 563 40.55 1.25 18.94
N ASN A 564 41.05 1.32 17.71
CA ASN A 564 40.63 0.39 16.65
C ASN A 564 41.19 -1.02 16.90
N ASN A 565 42.49 -1.14 17.22
CA ASN A 565 43.17 -2.42 17.39
C ASN A 565 42.59 -3.23 18.56
N TYR A 566 42.25 -2.56 19.67
CA TYR A 566 41.70 -3.19 20.87
C TYR A 566 40.16 -3.15 20.94
N LYS A 567 39.50 -2.59 19.91
CA LYS A 567 38.05 -2.40 19.81
C LYS A 567 37.47 -1.61 20.99
N LEU A 568 38.19 -0.59 21.46
CA LEU A 568 37.77 0.29 22.56
C LEU A 568 36.66 1.25 22.11
N ARG A 569 35.86 1.69 23.08
CA ARG A 569 34.77 2.66 22.89
C ARG A 569 35.29 4.07 23.13
N TYR A 570 34.69 5.09 22.52
CA TYR A 570 35.01 6.49 22.80
C TYR A 570 34.15 7.02 23.94
N PRO A 571 34.73 7.70 24.96
CA PRO A 571 33.97 8.28 26.05
C PRO A 571 33.12 9.48 25.58
N VAL A 572 31.99 9.69 26.23
CA VAL A 572 31.12 10.86 26.00
C VAL A 572 31.56 12.01 26.92
N SER A 573 31.75 13.20 26.36
CA SER A 573 32.19 14.39 27.08
C SER A 573 31.04 15.18 27.71
N THR A 574 31.35 16.04 28.68
CA THR A 574 30.38 16.98 29.26
C THR A 574 29.84 17.99 28.24
N ARG A 575 30.64 18.32 27.23
CA ARG A 575 30.20 19.13 26.09
C ARG A 575 29.11 18.43 25.29
N ASP A 576 29.25 17.13 25.04
CA ASP A 576 28.25 16.35 24.30
C ASP A 576 26.88 16.38 25.01
N ILE A 577 26.90 16.29 26.34
CA ILE A 577 25.69 16.35 27.19
C ILE A 577 25.06 17.75 27.11
N SER A 578 25.88 18.80 27.24
CA SER A 578 25.42 20.19 27.16
C SER A 578 24.76 20.50 25.80
N GLU A 579 25.33 19.99 24.70
CA GLU A 579 24.74 20.15 23.36
C GLU A 579 23.39 19.42 23.23
N VAL A 580 23.14 18.33 23.97
CA VAL A 580 21.82 17.67 24.00
C VAL A 580 20.85 18.41 24.91
N GLU A 581 21.31 18.99 26.02
CA GLU A 581 20.47 19.87 26.85
C GLU A 581 19.95 21.07 26.04
N GLU A 582 20.80 21.71 25.24
CA GLU A 582 20.40 22.76 24.30
C GLU A 582 19.30 22.29 23.34
N LEU A 583 19.39 21.06 22.83
CA LEU A 583 18.38 20.48 21.94
C LEU A 583 17.05 20.23 22.66
N LEU A 584 17.10 19.80 23.93
CA LEU A 584 15.89 19.57 24.75
C LEU A 584 15.17 20.86 25.12
N ASP A 585 15.87 22.00 25.12
CA ASP A 585 15.26 23.31 25.33
C ASP A 585 14.54 23.81 24.06
N LEU A 586 14.93 23.31 22.89
CA LEU A 586 14.38 23.72 21.58
C LEU A 586 13.32 22.78 21.02
N TYR A 587 13.36 21.49 21.38
CA TYR A 587 12.51 20.45 20.80
C TYR A 587 11.81 19.61 21.88
N PRO A 588 10.66 18.98 21.57
CA PRO A 588 10.00 18.06 22.48
C PRO A 588 10.95 16.94 22.95
N THR A 589 10.98 16.68 24.25
CA THR A 589 11.85 15.64 24.85
C THR A 589 11.62 14.27 24.23
N GLU A 590 10.37 13.89 23.96
CA GLU A 590 10.03 12.62 23.30
C GLU A 590 10.62 12.50 21.89
N LEU A 591 10.72 13.60 21.15
CA LEU A 591 11.33 13.63 19.82
C LEU A 591 12.84 13.41 19.91
N ILE A 592 13.54 14.15 20.79
CA ILE A 592 14.99 13.98 20.97
C ILE A 592 15.32 12.58 21.47
N ALA A 593 14.56 12.06 22.44
CA ALA A 593 14.74 10.71 22.98
C ALA A 593 14.56 9.64 21.89
N SER A 594 13.47 9.70 21.13
CA SER A 594 13.21 8.74 20.05
C SER A 594 14.23 8.84 18.92
N MET A 595 14.68 10.05 18.55
CA MET A 595 15.74 10.24 17.56
C MET A 595 17.09 9.69 18.03
N LEU A 596 17.50 9.93 19.29
CA LEU A 596 18.75 9.39 19.85
C LEU A 596 18.76 7.87 19.82
N LEU A 597 17.65 7.25 20.22
CA LEU A 597 17.48 5.79 20.20
C LEU A 597 17.47 5.24 18.77
N ALA A 598 16.68 5.84 17.88
CA ALA A 598 16.61 5.46 16.47
C ALA A 598 18.01 5.50 15.82
N HIS A 599 18.73 6.62 15.96
CA HIS A 599 20.09 6.73 15.42
C HIS A 599 21.05 5.75 16.11
N GLY A 600 20.93 5.56 17.42
CA GLY A 600 21.72 4.60 18.17
C GLY A 600 21.49 3.14 17.75
N TYR A 601 20.31 2.81 17.25
CA TYR A 601 19.98 1.47 16.75
C TYR A 601 20.17 1.30 15.24
N ALA A 602 20.41 2.39 14.50
CA ALA A 602 20.69 2.33 13.07
C ALA A 602 22.12 1.87 12.79
N ARG A 603 22.33 1.22 11.62
CA ARG A 603 23.67 0.87 11.12
C ARG A 603 24.28 2.01 10.28
N TYR A 604 25.62 2.10 10.31
CA TYR A 604 26.38 3.03 9.45
C TYR A 604 26.50 2.53 8.02
N GLU A 605 26.66 1.21 7.84
CA GLU A 605 26.83 0.60 6.53
C GLU A 605 25.56 0.81 5.71
N ALA A 606 25.71 1.40 4.52
CA ALA A 606 24.61 1.53 3.58
C ALA A 606 24.11 0.15 3.13
N LEU A 607 22.85 0.09 2.69
CA LEU A 607 22.33 -1.10 2.03
C LEU A 607 23.15 -1.43 0.79
N ASN A 608 23.74 -2.61 0.78
CA ASN A 608 24.40 -3.16 -0.40
C ASN A 608 23.31 -3.78 -1.32
N PRO A 609 23.30 -3.47 -2.63
CA PRO A 609 22.42 -4.14 -3.60
C PRO A 609 22.45 -5.67 -3.54
N ASP A 610 23.60 -6.26 -3.21
CA ASP A 610 23.73 -7.72 -3.07
C ASP A 610 23.03 -8.26 -1.82
N GLU A 611 22.98 -7.49 -0.73
CA GLU A 611 22.18 -7.86 0.44
C GLU A 611 20.68 -7.86 0.11
N ILE A 612 20.24 -6.94 -0.75
CA ILE A 612 18.85 -6.84 -1.18
C ILE A 612 18.48 -8.02 -2.06
N ARG A 613 19.35 -8.39 -3.02
CA ARG A 613 19.12 -9.52 -3.93
C ARG A 613 19.05 -10.87 -3.20
N ASN A 614 19.80 -10.99 -2.11
CA ASN A 614 19.86 -12.22 -1.32
C ASN A 614 18.86 -12.24 -0.16
N ASP A 615 18.06 -11.19 0.03
CA ASP A 615 16.99 -11.18 1.02
C ASP A 615 15.77 -11.92 0.46
N THR A 616 15.53 -13.14 0.94
CA THR A 616 14.47 -14.03 0.46
C THR A 616 13.39 -14.31 1.53
N PRO A 617 12.55 -13.34 1.93
CA PRO A 617 11.49 -13.62 2.90
C PRO A 617 10.12 -13.85 2.22
N ASP A 618 9.84 -13.22 1.08
CA ASP A 618 8.56 -13.41 0.38
C ASP A 618 8.72 -14.40 -0.75
N THR A 619 8.42 -15.67 -0.49
CA THR A 619 8.18 -16.63 -1.55
C THR A 619 6.70 -16.93 -1.67
N ILE A 620 6.28 -17.21 -2.90
CA ILE A 620 4.90 -17.56 -3.24
C ILE A 620 4.42 -18.78 -2.41
N ASP A 621 5.35 -19.62 -1.95
CA ASP A 621 5.09 -20.81 -1.12
C ASP A 621 4.49 -20.55 0.26
N GLU A 622 4.80 -19.42 0.91
CA GLU A 622 4.34 -19.13 2.29
C GLU A 622 3.00 -18.39 2.36
N GLN A 623 2.43 -17.98 1.21
CA GLN A 623 1.28 -17.08 1.17
C GLN A 623 0.04 -17.69 0.49
N GLU A 624 0.20 -18.69 -0.39
CA GLU A 624 -0.91 -19.36 -1.08
C GLU A 624 -1.40 -20.65 -0.39
N GLN A 625 -0.68 -21.19 0.61
CA GLN A 625 -1.03 -22.48 1.24
C GLN A 625 -2.29 -22.49 2.13
N GLU A 626 -2.80 -21.33 2.56
CA GLU A 626 -4.02 -21.24 3.38
C GLU A 626 -5.28 -20.80 2.59
N GLN A 627 -5.14 -20.40 1.31
CA GLN A 627 -6.23 -19.72 0.59
C GLN A 627 -7.20 -20.67 -0.12
N ASP A 628 -6.81 -21.92 -0.39
CA ASP A 628 -7.57 -22.82 -1.27
C ASP A 628 -8.35 -23.94 -0.56
N ASN A 629 -8.00 -24.33 0.68
CA ASN A 629 -8.62 -25.52 1.30
C ASN A 629 -9.89 -25.23 2.13
N ASP A 630 -10.09 -24.02 2.64
CA ASP A 630 -11.13 -23.73 3.65
C ASP A 630 -12.31 -22.88 3.16
N ALA A 631 -12.30 -22.43 1.91
CA ALA A 631 -13.38 -21.63 1.32
C ALA A 631 -14.47 -22.49 0.64
N GLU A 632 -14.14 -23.72 0.20
CA GLU A 632 -15.08 -24.61 -0.51
C GLU A 632 -15.55 -25.79 0.35
N THR A 633 -14.72 -26.34 1.24
CA THR A 633 -15.09 -27.52 2.06
C THR A 633 -16.18 -27.26 3.10
N SER A 634 -16.51 -26.00 3.40
CA SER A 634 -17.59 -25.68 4.36
C SER A 634 -18.96 -25.43 3.71
N ASP A 635 -19.01 -25.30 2.38
CA ASP A 635 -20.26 -25.07 1.63
C ASP A 635 -20.77 -26.35 0.92
N GLU A 636 -20.00 -27.45 0.96
CA GLU A 636 -20.42 -28.77 0.44
C GLU A 636 -21.11 -29.66 1.50
N GLU A 637 -21.10 -29.27 2.79
CA GLU A 637 -21.71 -30.05 3.88
C GLU A 637 -22.90 -29.35 4.60
N ALA A 638 -23.53 -28.33 4.02
CA ALA A 638 -24.68 -27.64 4.64
C ALA A 638 -25.90 -27.42 3.72
#